data_AF-A0A819QYN9-F1
#
_entry.id   AF-A0A819QYN9-F1
#
_cell.length_a   1.000
_cell.length_b   1.000
_cell.length_c   1.000
_cell.angle_alpha   90.00
_cell.angle_beta   90.00
_cell.angle_gamma   90.00
#
_symmetry.space_group_name_H-M   'P 1'
#
loop_
_entity.id
_entity.type
_entity.pdbx_description
1 polymer ?
#
loop_
_entity_poly.entity_id
_entity_poly.type
_entity_poly.pdbx_seq_one_letter_code
_entity_poly.pdbx_strand_id
1 'polypeptide(L)'
;MFPSSFNQPKFCPTAVWNPYGITFANRTTLGQGISDIFINTNNTIYTANLEESQILIWINNSINPNKKISSSFRSSYSIFVTNNGDIYYDNGGSYGQVHKWISNRSIFVNVMNVNSSCFGLFIDINDTLYCSMPSQHKVIKRWLNDSKRILTTAAGTGIRGSASNQLNLPYGIFVDLNFDLYVVDTQNNRIQLFKHGGLNGTTIVGKGSSNNIISLDRPTGIVVDADKYVFIVDRYNHRIVRAGSNDIRCIIGCGKEGSQSHQLSYPVNLSFDSYGNIFITDRANGRIQKFDFLLNSCENSSIVQSIYLSVLTEKHSTYSRSECDFSSYYYEAIQVNVSESGHYSLNSNSTIDTYGYMYTEEFYPANPSINLVSENDNNFDTSSIVQYMYSSELTANHQEYARTCDKRNYFYETIQIDIVASGLYMVAINPDKCVIGGSCSVQTKGIGITLDDILRYEVKRNMTLKNQSSLVKMSVGLTMIMFLLGLTNSILSLLTFQNESLRKVGCGIYLLASSVTSLLTISMFTINFWFVLLTQMNASINLSIGRGGCISIEPLLKLFLYFDTWLNACVAIERALHVYQGIHFNKEKSKRLARWIIFILPFCIIATIIHEPLHRNIFEYQIKDIKSVTGIPERNSQCVIQYSHAVQDYNTAILFIHLIGPFIANLFSALFIIFGTARQRSVAQTSKNYITHIRAQLREHKQLVISPAILLILSMPRLIISLLSGCVKISDKPWLYLCAYFISFTPSILVFVVFVIPSDLYRKTLKETLITWQRRIRH
;
A
#
# COMPACT_ATOMS: atom_id res chain seq x y z
N MET A 1 -34.32 -18.75 -13.59
CA MET A 1 -33.76 -18.05 -14.77
C MET A 1 -32.59 -18.89 -15.23
N PHE A 2 -32.66 -19.51 -16.42
CA PHE A 2 -31.49 -20.23 -16.94
C PHE A 2 -30.41 -19.19 -17.26
N PRO A 3 -29.16 -19.36 -16.79
CA PRO A 3 -28.09 -18.42 -17.11
C PRO A 3 -27.86 -18.40 -18.63
N SER A 4 -27.55 -17.25 -19.24
CA SER A 4 -27.09 -17.18 -20.63
C SER A 4 -25.67 -17.73 -20.73
N SER A 5 -25.23 -18.15 -21.93
CA SER A 5 -23.86 -18.66 -22.14
C SER A 5 -22.83 -17.60 -22.49
N PHE A 6 -23.28 -16.37 -22.70
CA PHE A 6 -22.50 -15.20 -23.03
C PHE A 6 -22.69 -14.13 -21.97
N ASN A 7 -21.70 -13.24 -21.84
CA ASN A 7 -21.80 -12.07 -20.98
C ASN A 7 -22.71 -11.03 -21.62
N GLN A 8 -23.69 -10.57 -20.84
CA GLN A 8 -24.56 -9.46 -21.19
C GLN A 8 -24.51 -8.41 -20.07
N PRO A 9 -23.38 -7.69 -19.92
CA PRO A 9 -23.25 -6.63 -18.92
C PRO A 9 -24.34 -5.57 -19.11
N LYS A 10 -24.61 -4.81 -18.05
CA LYS A 10 -25.58 -3.72 -18.05
C LYS A 10 -24.83 -2.39 -18.10
N PHE A 11 -24.95 -1.64 -19.19
CA PHE A 11 -24.28 -0.35 -19.33
C PHE A 11 -25.27 0.80 -19.25
N CYS A 12 -24.88 1.83 -18.50
CA CYS A 12 -25.58 3.10 -18.46
C CYS A 12 -25.47 3.89 -19.79
N PRO A 13 -26.23 5.00 -19.93
CA PRO A 13 -26.09 5.91 -21.07
C PRO A 13 -24.69 6.53 -21.22
N THR A 14 -23.93 6.71 -20.14
CA THR A 14 -22.64 7.40 -20.16
C THR A 14 -21.44 6.46 -20.28
N ALA A 15 -21.64 5.16 -20.42
CA ALA A 15 -20.61 4.11 -20.41
C ALA A 15 -19.40 4.37 -21.34
N VAL A 16 -18.19 4.41 -20.78
CA VAL A 16 -16.92 4.67 -21.50
C VAL A 16 -15.92 3.55 -21.25
N TRP A 17 -15.06 3.30 -22.23
CA TRP A 17 -13.93 2.37 -22.14
C TRP A 17 -12.63 3.16 -22.28
N ASN A 18 -11.54 2.64 -21.72
CA ASN A 18 -10.21 3.18 -21.97
C ASN A 18 -9.99 3.25 -23.49
N PRO A 19 -9.64 4.41 -24.07
CA PRO A 19 -9.45 4.53 -25.51
C PRO A 19 -8.21 3.79 -26.03
N TYR A 20 -7.26 3.43 -25.16
CA TYR A 20 -6.04 2.70 -25.51
C TYR A 20 -6.21 1.21 -25.21
N GLY A 21 -6.26 0.40 -26.27
CA GLY A 21 -6.40 -1.05 -26.17
C GLY A 21 -5.08 -1.74 -25.86
N ILE A 22 -5.18 -2.83 -25.11
CA ILE A 22 -4.09 -3.79 -24.87
C ILE A 22 -4.20 -4.89 -25.92
N THR A 23 -3.08 -5.25 -26.56
CA THR A 23 -3.07 -6.41 -27.46
C THR A 23 -3.14 -7.69 -26.63
N PHE A 24 -4.31 -8.33 -26.63
CA PHE A 24 -4.54 -9.58 -25.90
C PHE A 24 -3.87 -10.78 -26.59
N ALA A 25 -4.02 -10.87 -27.91
CA ALA A 25 -3.37 -11.88 -28.72
C ALA A 25 -3.04 -11.30 -30.10
N ASN A 26 -1.94 -11.77 -30.71
CA ASN A 26 -1.41 -11.25 -31.97
C ASN A 26 -1.34 -12.36 -33.04
N ARG A 27 -0.87 -11.98 -34.23
CA ARG A 27 -0.81 -12.87 -35.41
C ARG A 27 -0.01 -14.15 -35.18
N THR A 28 1.02 -14.13 -34.33
CA THR A 28 1.82 -15.34 -34.05
C THR A 28 1.03 -16.39 -33.29
N THR A 29 0.04 -15.97 -32.50
CA THR A 29 -0.82 -16.88 -31.73
C THR A 29 -2.08 -17.24 -32.51
N LEU A 30 -2.64 -16.28 -33.24
CA LEU A 30 -3.96 -16.37 -33.87
C LEU A 30 -3.93 -16.92 -35.30
N GLY A 31 -2.76 -16.92 -35.96
CA GLY A 31 -2.64 -17.18 -37.40
C GLY A 31 -3.24 -16.06 -38.25
N GLN A 32 -3.34 -16.30 -39.55
CA GLN A 32 -4.01 -15.36 -40.46
C GLN A 32 -5.53 -15.51 -40.44
N GLY A 33 -6.23 -14.38 -40.62
CA GLY A 33 -7.66 -14.39 -40.94
C GLY A 33 -8.62 -14.50 -39.76
N ILE A 34 -8.31 -13.87 -38.62
CA ILE A 34 -9.21 -13.81 -37.45
C ILE A 34 -10.60 -13.32 -37.89
N SER A 35 -11.61 -14.16 -37.67
CA SER A 35 -12.99 -13.94 -38.08
C SER A 35 -13.91 -13.62 -36.92
N ASP A 36 -13.71 -14.25 -35.77
CA ASP A 36 -14.67 -14.22 -34.67
C ASP A 36 -14.04 -14.38 -33.28
N ILE A 37 -14.75 -13.93 -32.24
CA ILE A 37 -14.41 -14.09 -30.83
C ILE A 37 -15.67 -14.32 -30.00
N PHE A 38 -15.63 -15.29 -29.10
CA PHE A 38 -16.70 -15.55 -28.15
C PHE A 38 -16.14 -15.61 -26.73
N ILE A 39 -16.82 -14.97 -25.78
CA ILE A 39 -16.48 -15.00 -24.37
C ILE A 39 -17.69 -15.49 -23.57
N ASN A 40 -17.51 -16.58 -22.82
CA ASN A 40 -18.57 -17.15 -22.00
C ASN A 40 -18.68 -16.43 -20.65
N THR A 41 -19.71 -16.79 -19.87
CA THR A 41 -19.94 -16.23 -18.51
C THR A 41 -18.82 -16.49 -17.50
N ASN A 42 -17.92 -17.42 -17.78
CA ASN A 42 -16.74 -17.71 -16.97
C ASN A 42 -15.48 -16.97 -17.48
N ASN A 43 -15.64 -15.99 -18.37
CA ASN A 43 -14.57 -15.24 -19.02
C ASN A 43 -13.56 -16.13 -19.78
N THR A 44 -14.00 -17.31 -20.20
CA THR A 44 -13.22 -18.16 -21.11
C THR A 44 -13.38 -17.61 -22.52
N ILE A 45 -12.25 -17.36 -23.18
CA ILE A 45 -12.20 -16.74 -24.51
C ILE A 45 -11.99 -17.83 -25.55
N TYR A 46 -12.78 -17.81 -26.61
CA TYR A 46 -12.75 -18.76 -27.72
C TYR A 46 -12.57 -17.99 -29.03
N THR A 47 -11.64 -18.45 -29.87
CA THR A 47 -11.49 -17.96 -31.24
C THR A 47 -11.03 -19.09 -32.15
N ALA A 48 -11.22 -18.95 -33.45
CA ALA A 48 -10.78 -19.89 -34.45
C ALA A 48 -9.47 -19.41 -35.09
N ASN A 49 -8.45 -20.27 -35.07
CA ASN A 49 -7.26 -20.14 -35.91
C ASN A 49 -7.54 -20.87 -37.23
N LEU A 50 -7.79 -20.11 -38.29
CA LEU A 50 -8.09 -20.62 -39.63
C LEU A 50 -6.92 -21.32 -40.29
N GLU A 51 -5.70 -20.83 -40.03
CA GLU A 51 -4.48 -21.33 -40.66
C GLU A 51 -4.13 -22.74 -40.19
N GLU A 52 -4.26 -22.99 -38.88
CA GLU A 52 -3.99 -24.30 -38.28
C GLU A 52 -5.25 -25.17 -38.13
N SER A 53 -6.43 -24.68 -38.54
CA SER A 53 -7.73 -25.34 -38.33
C SER A 53 -7.98 -25.73 -36.86
N GLN A 54 -7.70 -24.81 -35.93
CA GLN A 54 -7.82 -25.04 -34.48
C GLN A 54 -8.77 -24.05 -33.81
N ILE A 55 -9.48 -24.52 -32.79
CA ILE A 55 -10.16 -23.63 -31.84
C ILE A 55 -9.20 -23.37 -30.69
N LEU A 56 -8.87 -22.10 -30.47
CA LEU A 56 -8.02 -21.64 -29.38
C LEU A 56 -8.88 -21.21 -28.19
N ILE A 57 -8.50 -21.65 -26.99
CA ILE A 57 -9.24 -21.42 -25.76
C ILE A 57 -8.30 -20.85 -24.69
N TRP A 58 -8.63 -19.68 -24.14
CA TRP A 58 -7.94 -19.08 -23.00
C TRP A 58 -8.81 -19.13 -21.76
N ILE A 59 -8.21 -19.57 -20.66
CA ILE A 59 -8.81 -19.73 -19.34
C ILE A 59 -7.98 -18.89 -18.36
N ASN A 60 -8.63 -18.20 -17.43
CA ASN A 60 -7.99 -17.45 -16.34
C ASN A 60 -6.94 -16.41 -16.80
N ASN A 61 -7.23 -15.61 -17.84
CA ASN A 61 -6.34 -14.54 -18.33
C ASN A 61 -4.90 -14.98 -18.68
N SER A 62 -4.71 -16.24 -19.13
CA SER A 62 -3.41 -16.70 -19.59
C SER A 62 -2.92 -15.91 -20.82
N ILE A 63 -1.61 -15.75 -20.95
CA ILE A 63 -0.97 -15.09 -22.11
C ILE A 63 -1.06 -15.98 -23.36
N ASN A 64 -1.07 -17.30 -23.19
CA ASN A 64 -1.14 -18.29 -24.28
C ASN A 64 -2.43 -19.11 -24.19
N PRO A 65 -2.95 -19.63 -25.31
CA PRO A 65 -4.15 -20.47 -25.28
C PRO A 65 -3.88 -21.74 -24.47
N ASN A 66 -4.65 -21.94 -23.40
CA ASN A 66 -4.54 -23.08 -22.49
C ASN A 66 -4.91 -24.40 -23.18
N LYS A 67 -5.84 -24.33 -24.15
CA LYS A 67 -6.31 -25.51 -24.89
C LYS A 67 -6.45 -25.17 -26.36
N LYS A 68 -5.96 -26.08 -27.20
CA LYS A 68 -6.10 -26.05 -28.66
C LYS A 68 -6.89 -27.28 -29.08
N ILE A 69 -8.01 -27.08 -29.75
CA ILE A 69 -8.84 -28.18 -30.26
C ILE A 69 -8.66 -28.21 -31.78
N SER A 70 -7.91 -29.20 -32.27
CA SER A 70 -7.76 -29.42 -33.70
C SER A 70 -9.06 -29.95 -34.28
N SER A 71 -9.52 -29.32 -35.35
CA SER A 71 -10.70 -29.72 -36.10
C SER A 71 -10.38 -29.65 -37.60
N SER A 72 -11.24 -30.21 -38.45
CA SER A 72 -11.08 -30.21 -39.90
C SER A 72 -11.85 -29.07 -40.58
N PHE A 73 -11.99 -27.92 -39.92
CA PHE A 73 -12.73 -26.80 -40.52
C PHE A 73 -11.93 -26.08 -41.60
N ARG A 74 -12.56 -25.89 -42.77
CA ARG A 74 -11.89 -25.28 -43.94
C ARG A 74 -12.03 -23.75 -43.99
N SER A 75 -13.05 -23.21 -43.34
CA SER A 75 -13.32 -21.77 -43.25
C SER A 75 -14.36 -21.54 -42.14
N SER A 76 -13.91 -21.23 -40.93
CA SER A 76 -14.82 -20.91 -39.81
C SER A 76 -15.00 -19.41 -39.70
N TYR A 77 -16.16 -18.90 -40.12
CA TYR A 77 -16.47 -17.48 -39.99
C TYR A 77 -17.09 -17.11 -38.64
N SER A 78 -17.61 -18.09 -37.89
CA SER A 78 -18.28 -17.83 -36.61
C SER A 78 -18.17 -18.97 -35.60
N ILE A 79 -18.21 -18.63 -34.32
CA ILE A 79 -18.14 -19.54 -33.17
C ILE A 79 -19.14 -19.11 -32.08
N PHE A 80 -19.79 -20.08 -31.44
CA PHE A 80 -20.68 -19.85 -30.30
C PHE A 80 -20.52 -20.97 -29.28
N VAL A 81 -20.48 -20.64 -27.98
CA VAL A 81 -20.35 -21.65 -26.92
C VAL A 81 -21.56 -21.60 -26.00
N THR A 82 -22.10 -22.78 -25.69
CA THR A 82 -23.26 -22.94 -24.78
C THR A 82 -22.81 -23.13 -23.32
N ASN A 83 -23.72 -23.00 -22.35
CA ASN A 83 -23.42 -23.17 -20.91
C ASN A 83 -22.76 -24.50 -20.56
N ASN A 84 -23.12 -25.55 -21.30
CA ASN A 84 -22.58 -26.89 -21.09
C ASN A 84 -21.16 -27.05 -21.67
N GLY A 85 -20.58 -25.97 -22.22
CA GLY A 85 -19.25 -25.95 -22.82
C GLY A 85 -19.20 -26.49 -24.25
N ASP A 86 -20.34 -26.86 -24.85
CA ASP A 86 -20.37 -27.31 -26.24
C ASP A 86 -20.12 -26.13 -27.18
N ILE A 87 -19.22 -26.33 -28.15
CA ILE A 87 -18.75 -25.31 -29.07
C ILE A 87 -19.37 -25.55 -30.44
N TYR A 88 -20.08 -24.56 -30.95
CA TYR A 88 -20.68 -24.55 -32.28
C TYR A 88 -19.85 -23.65 -33.18
N TYR A 89 -19.56 -24.09 -34.39
CA TYR A 89 -18.79 -23.31 -35.34
C TYR A 89 -19.21 -23.61 -36.76
N ASP A 90 -19.01 -22.63 -37.63
CA ASP A 90 -19.19 -22.78 -39.07
C ASP A 90 -18.05 -23.63 -39.65
N ASN A 91 -18.42 -24.69 -40.37
CA ASN A 91 -17.49 -25.54 -41.12
C ASN A 91 -17.70 -25.34 -42.64
N GLY A 92 -18.12 -24.14 -43.02
CA GLY A 92 -18.85 -23.86 -44.25
C GLY A 92 -17.99 -23.43 -45.43
N GLY A 93 -17.21 -24.36 -46.01
CA GLY A 93 -16.80 -24.27 -47.41
C GLY A 93 -17.99 -24.41 -48.38
N SER A 94 -17.78 -24.89 -49.62
CA SER A 94 -18.78 -24.93 -50.71
C SER A 94 -20.12 -25.67 -50.46
N TYR A 95 -20.32 -26.31 -49.30
CA TYR A 95 -21.50 -27.11 -48.97
C TYR A 95 -22.16 -26.78 -47.62
N GLY A 96 -21.70 -25.73 -46.90
CA GLY A 96 -22.34 -25.14 -45.72
C GLY A 96 -22.76 -26.11 -44.58
N GLN A 97 -21.94 -26.28 -43.55
CA GLN A 97 -22.32 -27.10 -42.38
C GLN A 97 -22.00 -26.37 -41.08
N VAL A 98 -22.87 -26.48 -40.09
CA VAL A 98 -22.57 -26.08 -38.71
C VAL A 98 -22.27 -27.33 -37.91
N HIS A 99 -21.08 -27.36 -37.31
CA HIS A 99 -20.62 -28.45 -36.47
C HIS A 99 -20.67 -28.06 -35.00
N LYS A 100 -20.86 -29.06 -34.15
CA LYS A 100 -20.84 -28.96 -32.70
C LYS A 100 -19.74 -29.86 -32.18
N TRP A 101 -18.82 -29.31 -31.40
CA TRP A 101 -17.91 -30.07 -30.57
C TRP A 101 -18.55 -30.29 -29.20
N ILE A 102 -18.77 -31.56 -28.84
CA ILE A 102 -19.39 -31.95 -27.58
C ILE A 102 -18.31 -32.02 -26.51
N SER A 103 -18.37 -31.14 -25.52
CA SER A 103 -17.29 -30.99 -24.53
C SER A 103 -17.02 -32.27 -23.74
N ASN A 104 -18.09 -32.93 -23.26
CA ASN A 104 -17.99 -34.13 -22.42
C ASN A 104 -17.44 -35.36 -23.16
N ARG A 105 -17.62 -35.43 -24.49
CA ARG A 105 -17.24 -36.61 -25.28
C ARG A 105 -16.05 -36.33 -26.22
N SER A 106 -15.66 -35.07 -26.36
CA SER A 106 -14.63 -34.62 -27.30
C SER A 106 -14.85 -35.09 -28.75
N ILE A 107 -16.12 -35.18 -29.17
CA ILE A 107 -16.52 -35.59 -30.53
C ILE A 107 -17.12 -34.42 -31.30
N PHE A 108 -16.93 -34.40 -32.61
CA PHE A 108 -17.58 -33.46 -33.52
C PHE A 108 -18.82 -34.10 -34.12
N VAL A 109 -19.93 -33.36 -34.13
CA VAL A 109 -21.18 -33.78 -34.76
C VAL A 109 -21.71 -32.66 -35.65
N ASN A 110 -22.22 -33.04 -36.82
CA ASN A 110 -22.92 -32.11 -37.69
C ASN A 110 -24.32 -31.83 -37.11
N VAL A 111 -24.60 -30.57 -36.82
CA VAL A 111 -25.85 -30.12 -36.21
C VAL A 111 -26.74 -29.34 -37.16
N MET A 112 -26.25 -28.85 -38.30
CA MET A 112 -27.07 -28.13 -39.28
C MET A 112 -26.43 -28.21 -40.67
N ASN A 113 -27.22 -28.61 -41.67
CA ASN A 113 -26.82 -28.51 -43.08
C ASN A 113 -27.44 -27.24 -43.65
N VAL A 114 -26.62 -26.41 -44.28
CA VAL A 114 -27.01 -25.12 -44.86
C VAL A 114 -26.40 -24.98 -46.25
N ASN A 115 -26.99 -24.15 -47.11
CA ASN A 115 -26.53 -24.06 -48.52
C ASN A 115 -25.52 -22.92 -48.73
N SER A 116 -25.02 -22.31 -47.65
CA SER A 116 -24.07 -21.18 -47.65
C SER A 116 -23.43 -21.07 -46.25
N SER A 117 -22.23 -20.49 -46.16
CA SER A 117 -21.50 -20.32 -44.89
C SER A 117 -22.27 -19.45 -43.90
N CYS A 118 -22.17 -19.80 -42.61
CA CYS A 118 -22.75 -19.02 -41.51
C CYS A 118 -21.76 -17.97 -41.01
N PHE A 119 -22.02 -16.69 -41.30
CA PHE A 119 -21.14 -15.59 -40.89
C PHE A 119 -21.40 -15.11 -39.46
N GLY A 120 -22.55 -15.44 -38.91
CA GLY A 120 -22.92 -15.24 -37.52
C GLY A 120 -23.72 -16.43 -37.03
N LEU A 121 -23.30 -17.00 -35.91
CA LEU A 121 -24.01 -18.07 -35.20
C LEU A 121 -24.44 -17.53 -33.84
N PHE A 122 -25.66 -17.86 -33.45
CA PHE A 122 -26.18 -17.54 -32.12
C PHE A 122 -27.11 -18.65 -31.65
N ILE A 123 -27.03 -19.02 -30.37
CA ILE A 123 -27.97 -19.97 -29.77
C ILE A 123 -28.71 -19.26 -28.65
N ASP A 124 -30.04 -19.19 -28.76
CA ASP A 124 -30.87 -18.59 -27.72
C ASP A 124 -31.07 -19.53 -26.53
N ILE A 125 -31.67 -19.01 -25.46
CA ILE A 125 -31.94 -19.76 -24.22
C ILE A 125 -32.92 -20.93 -24.39
N ASN A 126 -33.57 -21.07 -25.56
CA ASN A 126 -34.47 -22.16 -25.91
C ASN A 126 -33.79 -23.22 -26.80
N ASP A 127 -32.46 -23.19 -26.90
CA ASP A 127 -31.66 -24.04 -27.79
C ASP A 127 -32.04 -23.90 -29.28
N THR A 128 -32.42 -22.70 -29.70
CA THR A 128 -32.60 -22.41 -31.14
C THR A 128 -31.30 -21.86 -31.71
N LEU A 129 -30.74 -22.56 -32.69
CA LEU A 129 -29.55 -22.16 -33.42
C LEU A 129 -29.94 -21.26 -34.60
N TYR A 130 -29.38 -20.06 -34.66
CA TYR A 130 -29.52 -19.09 -35.74
C TYR A 130 -28.23 -19.03 -36.56
N CYS A 131 -28.38 -18.86 -37.87
CA CYS A 131 -27.28 -18.71 -38.82
C CYS A 131 -27.62 -17.61 -39.83
N SER A 132 -26.76 -16.60 -39.93
CA SER A 132 -26.82 -15.59 -40.99
C SER A 132 -26.06 -16.06 -42.23
N MET A 133 -26.72 -15.98 -43.38
CA MET A 133 -26.15 -16.41 -44.66
C MET A 133 -26.07 -15.21 -45.61
N PRO A 134 -24.89 -14.55 -45.73
CA PRO A 134 -24.74 -13.37 -46.56
C PRO A 134 -25.14 -13.62 -48.01
N SER A 135 -24.61 -14.67 -48.63
CA SER A 135 -24.86 -15.01 -50.04
C SER A 135 -26.32 -15.36 -50.34
N GLN A 136 -27.11 -15.66 -49.31
CA GLN A 136 -28.52 -16.00 -49.42
C GLN A 136 -29.43 -14.88 -48.91
N HIS A 137 -28.90 -13.72 -48.50
CA HIS A 137 -29.69 -12.56 -48.09
C HIS A 137 -30.75 -12.84 -47.01
N LYS A 138 -30.47 -13.79 -46.10
CA LYS A 138 -31.40 -14.20 -45.05
C LYS A 138 -30.70 -14.75 -43.81
N VAL A 139 -31.44 -14.80 -42.71
CA VAL A 139 -31.08 -15.49 -41.46
C VAL A 139 -32.02 -16.67 -41.30
N ILE A 140 -31.47 -17.86 -41.09
CA ILE A 140 -32.23 -19.08 -40.82
C ILE A 140 -32.07 -19.49 -39.37
N LYS A 141 -33.02 -20.27 -38.87
CA LYS A 141 -32.97 -20.83 -37.52
C LYS A 141 -33.47 -22.26 -37.48
N ARG A 142 -33.01 -23.00 -36.49
CA ARG A 142 -33.43 -24.37 -36.19
C ARG A 142 -33.49 -24.60 -34.69
N TRP A 143 -34.55 -25.24 -34.24
CA TRP A 143 -34.62 -25.75 -32.88
C TRP A 143 -33.76 -27.03 -32.74
N LEU A 144 -32.79 -27.03 -31.83
CA LEU A 144 -31.83 -28.13 -31.71
C LEU A 144 -32.45 -29.42 -31.16
N ASN A 145 -33.54 -29.29 -30.39
CA ASN A 145 -34.28 -30.43 -29.83
C ASN A 145 -35.30 -31.03 -30.82
N ASP A 146 -35.48 -30.43 -32.00
CA ASP A 146 -36.34 -31.00 -33.05
C ASP A 146 -35.66 -32.19 -33.75
N SER A 147 -36.28 -33.37 -33.64
CA SER A 147 -35.84 -34.59 -34.33
C SER A 147 -35.99 -34.50 -35.85
N LYS A 148 -36.89 -33.65 -36.35
CA LYS A 148 -37.15 -33.47 -37.79
C LYS A 148 -36.14 -32.53 -38.48
N ARG A 149 -35.28 -31.87 -37.71
CA ARG A 149 -34.20 -30.97 -38.21
C ARG A 149 -34.70 -29.85 -39.14
N ILE A 150 -35.91 -29.35 -38.92
CA ILE A 150 -36.54 -28.38 -39.81
C ILE A 150 -35.82 -27.04 -39.75
N LEU A 151 -35.50 -26.47 -40.92
CA LEU A 151 -34.95 -25.13 -41.06
C LEU A 151 -36.08 -24.13 -41.33
N THR A 152 -36.11 -23.04 -40.58
CA THR A 152 -37.09 -21.95 -40.79
C THR A 152 -36.38 -20.63 -41.03
N THR A 153 -37.01 -19.75 -41.81
CA THR A 153 -36.49 -18.39 -42.01
C THR A 153 -36.79 -17.55 -40.77
N ALA A 154 -35.75 -16.93 -40.20
CA ALA A 154 -35.89 -16.02 -39.08
C ALA A 154 -36.01 -14.56 -39.53
N ALA A 155 -35.27 -14.17 -40.58
CA ALA A 155 -35.31 -12.84 -41.16
C ALA A 155 -34.84 -12.85 -42.63
N GLY A 156 -35.32 -11.91 -43.43
CA GLY A 156 -34.99 -11.80 -44.86
C GLY A 156 -35.79 -12.77 -45.73
N THR A 157 -36.20 -12.34 -46.92
CA THR A 157 -36.94 -13.19 -47.88
C THR A 157 -36.05 -14.09 -48.73
N GLY A 158 -34.73 -13.97 -48.61
CA GLY A 158 -33.76 -14.62 -49.49
C GLY A 158 -33.48 -13.84 -50.79
N ILE A 159 -34.14 -12.71 -50.97
CA ILE A 159 -33.94 -11.81 -52.10
C ILE A 159 -33.16 -10.59 -51.62
N ARG A 160 -32.10 -10.23 -52.34
CA ARG A 160 -31.33 -9.01 -52.11
C ARG A 160 -32.24 -7.80 -52.22
N GLY A 161 -32.28 -6.96 -51.18
CA GLY A 161 -33.01 -5.70 -51.22
C GLY A 161 -32.91 -4.91 -49.92
N SER A 162 -33.65 -3.81 -49.83
CA SER A 162 -33.63 -2.87 -48.71
C SER A 162 -34.99 -2.62 -48.06
N ALA A 163 -36.05 -3.31 -48.53
CA ALA A 163 -37.35 -3.30 -47.86
C ALA A 163 -37.24 -3.81 -46.41
N SER A 164 -38.27 -3.57 -45.58
CA SER A 164 -38.28 -3.95 -44.16
C SER A 164 -38.08 -5.45 -43.94
N ASN A 165 -38.60 -6.29 -44.85
CA ASN A 165 -38.44 -7.76 -44.82
C ASN A 165 -37.27 -8.28 -45.66
N GLN A 166 -36.49 -7.42 -46.31
CA GLN A 166 -35.36 -7.81 -47.16
C GLN A 166 -34.03 -7.45 -46.49
N LEU A 167 -33.00 -8.24 -46.80
CA LEU A 167 -31.63 -8.04 -46.31
C LEU A 167 -30.66 -8.07 -47.49
N ASN A 168 -29.47 -7.52 -47.29
CA ASN A 168 -28.40 -7.44 -48.27
C ASN A 168 -27.05 -7.79 -47.61
N LEU A 169 -26.61 -9.04 -47.79
CA LEU A 169 -25.45 -9.63 -47.15
C LEU A 169 -25.49 -9.48 -45.61
N PRO A 170 -26.43 -10.13 -44.90
CA PRO A 170 -26.46 -10.07 -43.43
C PRO A 170 -25.27 -10.80 -42.78
N TYR A 171 -24.53 -10.14 -41.88
CA TYR A 171 -23.35 -10.69 -41.19
C TYR A 171 -23.66 -11.01 -39.72
N GLY A 172 -23.32 -10.15 -38.78
CA GLY A 172 -23.52 -10.37 -37.35
C GLY A 172 -25.00 -10.46 -36.99
N ILE A 173 -25.30 -11.34 -36.03
CA ILE A 173 -26.63 -11.50 -35.47
C ILE A 173 -26.54 -11.59 -33.94
N PHE A 174 -27.59 -11.10 -33.27
CA PHE A 174 -27.75 -11.25 -31.83
C PHE A 174 -29.22 -11.51 -31.52
N VAL A 175 -29.52 -12.45 -30.64
CA VAL A 175 -30.89 -12.73 -30.18
C VAL A 175 -30.98 -12.43 -28.70
N ASP A 176 -31.90 -11.54 -28.33
CA ASP A 176 -32.06 -11.14 -26.94
C ASP A 176 -32.96 -12.10 -26.14
N LEU A 177 -33.12 -11.85 -24.84
CA LEU A 177 -33.96 -12.66 -23.95
C LEU A 177 -35.47 -12.60 -24.28
N ASN A 178 -35.91 -11.64 -25.08
CA ASN A 178 -37.28 -11.57 -25.60
C ASN A 178 -37.43 -12.31 -26.95
N PHE A 179 -36.37 -12.97 -27.41
CA PHE A 179 -36.27 -13.62 -28.71
C PHE A 179 -36.42 -12.65 -29.90
N ASP A 180 -36.12 -11.37 -29.69
CA ASP A 180 -36.00 -10.41 -30.78
C ASP A 180 -34.62 -10.60 -31.46
N LEU A 181 -34.62 -10.59 -32.80
CA LEU A 181 -33.44 -10.83 -33.62
C LEU A 181 -32.90 -9.50 -34.18
N TYR A 182 -31.67 -9.19 -33.80
CA TYR A 182 -30.89 -8.08 -34.33
C TYR A 182 -30.01 -8.61 -35.46
N VAL A 183 -30.08 -7.97 -36.63
CA VAL A 183 -29.33 -8.37 -37.83
C VAL A 183 -28.52 -7.19 -38.34
N VAL A 184 -27.22 -7.41 -38.50
CA VAL A 184 -26.33 -6.48 -39.21
C VAL A 184 -26.56 -6.66 -40.70
N ASP A 185 -27.30 -5.73 -41.32
CA ASP A 185 -27.61 -5.73 -42.75
C ASP A 185 -26.50 -4.98 -43.52
N THR A 186 -25.35 -5.66 -43.63
CA THR A 186 -24.04 -5.06 -43.94
C THR A 186 -24.04 -4.20 -45.19
N GLN A 187 -24.53 -4.66 -46.34
CA GLN A 187 -24.46 -3.86 -47.58
C GLN A 187 -25.53 -2.77 -47.66
N ASN A 188 -26.52 -2.80 -46.78
CA ASN A 188 -27.47 -1.71 -46.62
C ASN A 188 -27.01 -0.70 -45.55
N ASN A 189 -25.83 -0.89 -44.93
CA ASN A 189 -25.25 -0.01 -43.92
C ASN A 189 -26.21 0.29 -42.76
N ARG A 190 -26.91 -0.74 -42.26
CA ARG A 190 -27.92 -0.60 -41.21
C ARG A 190 -28.01 -1.81 -40.29
N ILE A 191 -28.63 -1.61 -39.13
CA ILE A 191 -29.02 -2.68 -38.20
C ILE A 191 -30.54 -2.81 -38.20
N GLN A 192 -31.03 -4.02 -38.48
CA GLN A 192 -32.46 -4.37 -38.51
C GLN A 192 -32.86 -5.14 -37.24
N LEU A 193 -33.94 -4.72 -36.61
CA LEU A 193 -34.58 -5.42 -35.49
C LEU A 193 -35.84 -6.13 -35.96
N PHE A 194 -35.87 -7.45 -35.85
CA PHE A 194 -37.04 -8.30 -36.09
C PHE A 194 -37.61 -8.74 -34.75
N LYS A 195 -38.83 -8.29 -34.44
CA LYS A 195 -39.54 -8.72 -33.22
C LYS A 195 -39.84 -10.21 -33.27
N HIS A 196 -39.91 -10.88 -32.12
CA HIS A 196 -40.18 -12.30 -32.06
C HIS A 196 -41.43 -12.70 -32.90
N GLY A 197 -41.25 -13.62 -33.84
CA GLY A 197 -42.30 -14.07 -34.77
C GLY A 197 -42.61 -13.12 -35.94
N GLY A 198 -42.05 -11.91 -35.94
CA GLY A 198 -42.19 -10.93 -37.02
C GLY A 198 -41.22 -11.18 -38.19
N LEU A 199 -41.71 -10.96 -39.42
CA LEU A 199 -40.90 -11.06 -40.65
C LEU A 199 -40.49 -9.71 -41.24
N ASN A 200 -41.02 -8.61 -40.69
CA ASN A 200 -40.65 -7.25 -41.07
C ASN A 200 -39.68 -6.68 -40.02
N GLY A 201 -38.53 -6.22 -40.47
CA GLY A 201 -37.51 -5.59 -39.64
C GLY A 201 -37.70 -4.08 -39.56
N THR A 202 -37.44 -3.52 -38.38
CA THR A 202 -37.38 -2.07 -38.15
C THR A 202 -35.92 -1.63 -38.13
N THR A 203 -35.58 -0.56 -38.87
CA THR A 203 -34.21 -0.04 -38.87
C THR A 203 -33.95 0.76 -37.62
N ILE A 204 -33.08 0.25 -36.74
CA ILE A 204 -32.77 0.90 -35.46
C ILE A 204 -31.54 1.80 -35.53
N VAL A 205 -30.56 1.46 -36.38
CA VAL A 205 -29.31 2.22 -36.55
C VAL A 205 -28.87 2.23 -38.01
N GLY A 206 -28.33 3.34 -38.49
CA GLY A 206 -27.77 3.50 -39.83
C GLY A 206 -28.81 3.91 -40.88
N LYS A 207 -28.53 3.61 -42.15
CA LYS A 207 -29.31 4.11 -43.29
C LYS A 207 -30.77 3.66 -43.21
N GLY A 208 -31.68 4.64 -43.14
CA GLY A 208 -33.12 4.39 -43.02
C GLY A 208 -33.67 4.46 -41.58
N SER A 209 -32.82 4.67 -40.57
CA SER A 209 -33.26 5.03 -39.21
C SER A 209 -33.70 6.49 -39.14
N SER A 210 -34.66 6.81 -38.26
CA SER A 210 -35.10 8.18 -38.00
C SER A 210 -34.01 9.05 -37.37
N ASN A 211 -33.05 8.45 -36.64
CA ASN A 211 -31.95 9.12 -35.94
C ASN A 211 -30.59 8.80 -36.60
N ASN A 212 -30.43 9.07 -37.90
CA ASN A 212 -29.20 8.76 -38.63
C ASN A 212 -28.08 9.80 -38.42
N ILE A 213 -27.64 9.99 -37.16
CA ILE A 213 -26.60 10.96 -36.78
C ILE A 213 -25.20 10.43 -37.13
N ILE A 214 -25.00 9.11 -37.07
CA ILE A 214 -23.75 8.43 -37.41
C ILE A 214 -23.99 7.51 -38.61
N SER A 215 -23.32 7.80 -39.72
CA SER A 215 -23.33 6.91 -40.89
C SER A 215 -22.44 5.70 -40.63
N LEU A 216 -23.03 4.51 -40.72
CA LEU A 216 -22.28 3.24 -40.73
C LEU A 216 -21.76 2.98 -42.15
N ASP A 217 -20.65 2.22 -42.25
CA ASP A 217 -20.15 1.69 -43.50
C ASP A 217 -19.80 0.20 -43.37
N ARG A 218 -20.63 -0.62 -44.01
CA ARG A 218 -20.53 -2.08 -44.06
C ARG A 218 -20.21 -2.69 -42.68
N PRO A 219 -21.05 -2.44 -41.66
CA PRO A 219 -20.86 -3.01 -40.33
C PRO A 219 -20.90 -4.54 -40.38
N THR A 220 -20.21 -5.22 -39.45
CA THR A 220 -20.09 -6.69 -39.49
C THR A 220 -20.47 -7.40 -38.20
N GLY A 221 -20.11 -6.86 -37.03
CA GLY A 221 -20.34 -7.47 -35.72
C GLY A 221 -21.37 -6.70 -34.90
N ILE A 222 -22.09 -7.42 -34.03
CA ILE A 222 -23.10 -6.84 -33.14
C ILE A 222 -23.17 -7.60 -31.80
N VAL A 223 -23.28 -6.86 -30.70
CA VAL A 223 -23.66 -7.39 -29.38
C VAL A 223 -24.63 -6.41 -28.74
N VAL A 224 -25.58 -6.92 -27.97
CA VAL A 224 -26.57 -6.11 -27.26
C VAL A 224 -26.46 -6.36 -25.76
N ASP A 225 -26.38 -5.28 -24.99
CA ASP A 225 -26.25 -5.34 -23.53
C ASP A 225 -27.61 -5.59 -22.84
N ALA A 226 -27.63 -5.66 -21.51
CA ALA A 226 -28.84 -5.96 -20.76
C ALA A 226 -29.90 -4.84 -20.82
N ASP A 227 -29.48 -3.59 -21.07
CA ASP A 227 -30.34 -2.40 -21.22
C ASP A 227 -30.69 -2.08 -22.68
N LYS A 228 -30.39 -3.00 -23.62
CA LYS A 228 -30.66 -2.88 -25.06
C LYS A 228 -29.81 -1.84 -25.79
N TYR A 229 -28.69 -1.41 -25.21
CA TYR A 229 -27.66 -0.71 -25.98
C TYR A 229 -27.00 -1.68 -26.97
N VAL A 230 -26.91 -1.24 -28.21
CA VAL A 230 -26.38 -2.00 -29.34
C VAL A 230 -24.95 -1.56 -29.63
N PHE A 231 -24.02 -2.50 -29.58
CA PHE A 231 -22.60 -2.29 -29.89
C PHE A 231 -22.32 -2.87 -31.27
N ILE A 232 -21.80 -2.04 -32.17
CA ILE A 232 -21.70 -2.31 -33.60
C ILE A 232 -20.25 -2.17 -34.02
N VAL A 233 -19.72 -3.18 -34.70
CA VAL A 233 -18.45 -3.08 -35.41
C VAL A 233 -18.68 -2.40 -36.75
N ASP A 234 -18.27 -1.13 -36.85
CA ASP A 234 -18.38 -0.31 -38.06
C ASP A 234 -17.12 -0.48 -38.91
N ARG A 235 -17.05 -1.61 -39.61
CA ARG A 235 -15.80 -2.18 -40.17
C ARG A 235 -15.04 -1.24 -41.09
N TYR A 236 -15.69 -0.59 -42.04
CA TYR A 236 -15.00 0.27 -43.02
C TYR A 236 -14.80 1.70 -42.52
N ASN A 237 -15.40 2.05 -41.39
CA ASN A 237 -15.03 3.25 -40.63
C ASN A 237 -14.04 2.95 -39.50
N HIS A 238 -13.54 1.72 -39.41
CA HIS A 238 -12.46 1.32 -38.49
C HIS A 238 -12.74 1.62 -37.01
N ARG A 239 -13.99 1.48 -36.57
CA ARG A 239 -14.43 1.89 -35.23
C ARG A 239 -15.51 1.00 -34.66
N ILE A 240 -15.76 1.16 -33.35
CA ILE A 240 -16.92 0.58 -32.67
C ILE A 240 -17.90 1.70 -32.32
N VAL A 241 -19.17 1.49 -32.64
CA VAL A 241 -20.27 2.42 -32.37
C VAL A 241 -21.20 1.80 -31.34
N ARG A 242 -21.63 2.61 -30.36
CA ARG A 242 -22.71 2.25 -29.44
C ARG A 242 -23.95 3.06 -29.79
N ALA A 243 -25.10 2.39 -29.82
CA ALA A 243 -26.39 3.00 -30.07
C ALA A 243 -27.41 2.62 -28.99
N GLY A 244 -28.07 3.61 -28.41
CA GLY A 244 -29.27 3.47 -27.59
C GLY A 244 -30.49 4.05 -28.29
N SER A 245 -31.59 4.23 -27.56
CA SER A 245 -32.84 4.79 -28.09
C SER A 245 -32.69 6.22 -28.63
N ASN A 246 -31.88 7.05 -27.96
CA ASN A 246 -31.72 8.48 -28.25
C ASN A 246 -30.26 8.95 -28.38
N ASP A 247 -29.29 8.05 -28.26
CA ASP A 247 -27.85 8.37 -28.33
C ASP A 247 -27.14 7.38 -29.24
N ILE A 248 -26.32 7.88 -30.16
CA ILE A 248 -25.45 7.07 -31.01
C ILE A 248 -24.10 7.74 -31.03
N ARG A 249 -23.07 7.04 -30.56
CA ARG A 249 -21.71 7.57 -30.46
C ARG A 249 -20.67 6.52 -30.79
N CYS A 250 -19.55 6.99 -31.36
CA CYS A 250 -18.37 6.16 -31.45
C CYS A 250 -17.75 5.99 -30.05
N ILE A 251 -17.32 4.78 -29.72
CA ILE A 251 -16.70 4.47 -28.42
C ILE A 251 -15.22 4.06 -28.52
N ILE A 252 -14.80 3.43 -29.63
CA ILE A 252 -13.42 2.95 -29.83
C ILE A 252 -13.04 3.19 -31.29
N GLY A 253 -11.81 3.63 -31.56
CA GLY A 253 -11.30 3.84 -32.92
C GLY A 253 -11.88 5.09 -33.61
N CYS A 254 -12.31 6.10 -32.85
CA CYS A 254 -13.05 7.27 -33.35
C CYS A 254 -12.20 8.31 -34.12
N GLY A 255 -11.06 7.89 -34.66
CA GLY A 255 -10.17 8.70 -35.46
C GLY A 255 -10.01 8.12 -36.86
N LYS A 256 -8.75 7.92 -37.27
CA LYS A 256 -8.40 7.28 -38.54
C LYS A 256 -8.06 5.80 -38.32
N GLU A 257 -8.13 5.03 -39.41
CA GLU A 257 -7.51 3.72 -39.49
C GLU A 257 -6.05 3.75 -39.02
N GLY A 258 -5.64 2.71 -38.30
CA GLY A 258 -4.22 2.50 -38.01
C GLY A 258 -3.97 1.32 -37.06
N SER A 259 -2.73 1.23 -36.61
CA SER A 259 -2.22 0.13 -35.79
C SER A 259 -1.87 0.53 -34.35
N GLN A 260 -2.02 1.81 -34.00
CA GLN A 260 -1.80 2.28 -32.63
C GLN A 260 -2.84 1.65 -31.67
N SER A 261 -2.57 1.68 -30.36
CA SER A 261 -3.45 1.08 -29.34
C SER A 261 -4.87 1.67 -29.32
N HIS A 262 -5.03 2.93 -29.73
CA HIS A 262 -6.34 3.60 -29.83
C HIS A 262 -6.98 3.53 -31.22
N GLN A 263 -6.36 2.81 -32.16
CA GLN A 263 -6.81 2.68 -33.54
C GLN A 263 -7.16 1.22 -33.87
N LEU A 264 -8.04 1.04 -34.84
CA LEU A 264 -8.40 -0.26 -35.40
C LEU A 264 -8.18 -0.24 -36.91
N SER A 265 -8.07 -1.42 -37.52
CA SER A 265 -8.04 -1.62 -38.97
C SER A 265 -8.91 -2.80 -39.38
N TYR A 266 -10.01 -2.50 -40.08
CA TYR A 266 -11.02 -3.47 -40.51
C TYR A 266 -11.47 -4.44 -39.41
N PRO A 267 -11.93 -3.94 -38.23
CA PRO A 267 -12.41 -4.81 -37.17
C PRO A 267 -13.61 -5.64 -37.66
N VAL A 268 -13.77 -6.88 -37.15
CA VAL A 268 -14.79 -7.80 -37.66
C VAL A 268 -15.86 -8.14 -36.62
N ASN A 269 -15.47 -8.49 -35.40
CA ASN A 269 -16.39 -8.83 -34.32
C ASN A 269 -15.92 -8.31 -32.95
N LEU A 270 -16.83 -8.34 -31.96
CA LEU A 270 -16.56 -7.96 -30.59
C LEU A 270 -17.29 -8.89 -29.60
N SER A 271 -16.77 -9.01 -28.38
CA SER A 271 -17.43 -9.71 -27.26
C SER A 271 -17.05 -9.05 -25.94
N PHE A 272 -17.93 -9.19 -24.93
CA PHE A 272 -17.69 -8.70 -23.57
C PHE A 272 -17.23 -9.82 -22.63
N ASP A 273 -16.38 -9.47 -21.67
CA ASP A 273 -16.22 -10.27 -20.45
C ASP A 273 -17.26 -9.86 -19.39
N SER A 274 -17.29 -10.58 -18.26
CA SER A 274 -18.24 -10.33 -17.16
C SER A 274 -17.99 -9.01 -16.45
N TYR A 275 -16.84 -8.39 -16.65
CA TYR A 275 -16.47 -7.08 -16.09
C TYR A 275 -16.87 -5.93 -17.01
N GLY A 276 -17.33 -6.23 -18.24
CA GLY A 276 -17.73 -5.25 -19.24
C GLY A 276 -16.62 -4.82 -20.19
N ASN A 277 -15.43 -5.40 -20.11
CA ASN A 277 -14.33 -5.09 -21.03
C ASN A 277 -14.66 -5.55 -22.45
N ILE A 278 -14.27 -4.77 -23.47
CA ILE A 278 -14.52 -5.12 -24.87
C ILE A 278 -13.30 -5.82 -25.46
N PHE A 279 -13.50 -7.00 -26.02
CA PHE A 279 -12.52 -7.65 -26.87
C PHE A 279 -12.94 -7.53 -28.33
N ILE A 280 -12.04 -7.04 -29.18
CA ILE A 280 -12.31 -6.73 -30.59
C ILE A 280 -11.34 -7.51 -31.47
N THR A 281 -11.87 -8.17 -32.51
CA THR A 281 -11.05 -8.79 -33.55
C THR A 281 -10.62 -7.74 -34.58
N ASP A 282 -9.40 -7.22 -34.40
CA ASP A 282 -8.78 -6.20 -35.24
C ASP A 282 -8.05 -6.86 -36.43
N ARG A 283 -8.84 -7.32 -37.41
CA ARG A 283 -8.44 -8.31 -38.41
C ARG A 283 -7.26 -7.90 -39.27
N ALA A 284 -7.22 -6.68 -39.80
CA ALA A 284 -6.13 -6.28 -40.71
C ALA A 284 -4.81 -6.06 -39.95
N ASN A 285 -4.88 -5.59 -38.69
CA ASN A 285 -3.74 -5.59 -37.79
C ASN A 285 -3.36 -7.00 -37.29
N GLY A 286 -4.23 -8.00 -37.48
CA GLY A 286 -3.97 -9.39 -37.09
C GLY A 286 -3.87 -9.58 -35.58
N ARG A 287 -4.72 -8.89 -34.81
CA ARG A 287 -4.70 -8.94 -33.34
C ARG A 287 -6.11 -8.98 -32.76
N ILE A 288 -6.21 -9.40 -31.50
CA ILE A 288 -7.36 -9.15 -30.64
C ILE A 288 -6.96 -8.05 -29.66
N GLN A 289 -7.72 -6.96 -29.62
CA GLN A 289 -7.51 -5.88 -28.64
C GLN A 289 -8.54 -5.96 -27.52
N LYS A 290 -8.07 -5.77 -26.28
CA LYS A 290 -8.89 -5.62 -25.08
C LYS A 290 -8.93 -4.15 -24.69
N PHE A 291 -10.13 -3.61 -24.50
CA PHE A 291 -10.37 -2.26 -24.01
C PHE A 291 -11.11 -2.35 -22.67
N ASP A 292 -10.49 -1.81 -21.63
CA ASP A 292 -11.02 -1.94 -20.27
C ASP A 292 -12.21 -1.00 -20.04
N PHE A 293 -13.26 -1.51 -19.41
CA PHE A 293 -14.45 -0.74 -19.08
C PHE A 293 -14.19 0.17 -17.89
N LEU A 294 -14.53 1.45 -18.03
CA LEU A 294 -14.40 2.44 -16.96
C LEU A 294 -15.68 2.39 -16.12
N LEU A 295 -15.69 1.57 -15.06
CA LEU A 295 -16.87 1.32 -14.22
C LEU A 295 -17.58 2.61 -13.75
N ASN A 296 -16.80 3.67 -13.51
CA ASN A 296 -17.26 4.97 -13.00
C ASN A 296 -17.94 5.84 -14.07
N SER A 297 -17.99 5.39 -15.33
CA SER A 297 -18.70 6.10 -16.40
C SER A 297 -20.22 6.04 -16.26
N CYS A 298 -20.76 5.27 -15.32
CA CYS A 298 -22.20 5.00 -15.17
C CYS A 298 -22.92 5.65 -14.01
N GLU A 299 -22.18 6.39 -13.20
CA GLU A 299 -22.74 7.15 -12.10
C GLU A 299 -22.70 8.62 -12.46
N ASN A 300 -23.76 9.36 -12.11
CA ASN A 300 -23.79 10.83 -12.21
C ASN A 300 -22.76 11.40 -11.21
N SER A 301 -21.49 11.35 -11.57
CA SER A 301 -20.41 11.90 -10.78
C SER A 301 -19.89 13.16 -11.45
N SER A 302 -20.15 14.30 -10.81
CA SER A 302 -19.29 15.47 -10.93
C SER A 302 -17.83 15.03 -10.87
N ILE A 303 -17.05 15.35 -11.91
CA ILE A 303 -15.60 15.17 -11.91
C ILE A 303 -15.07 16.02 -10.75
N VAL A 304 -14.56 15.37 -9.69
CA VAL A 304 -13.81 16.08 -8.65
C VAL A 304 -12.38 16.17 -9.15
N GLN A 305 -12.05 17.31 -9.75
CA GLN A 305 -10.67 17.65 -10.09
C GLN A 305 -10.02 18.27 -8.86
N SER A 306 -8.95 17.67 -8.38
CA SER A 306 -8.14 18.21 -7.30
C SER A 306 -6.76 18.56 -7.87
N ILE A 307 -6.43 19.85 -7.84
CA ILE A 307 -5.19 20.40 -8.42
C ILE A 307 -4.18 20.56 -7.29
N TYR A 308 -3.03 19.91 -7.44
CA TYR A 308 -1.86 20.11 -6.59
C TYR A 308 -0.84 20.97 -7.30
N LEU A 309 -0.37 22.04 -6.64
CA LEU A 309 0.66 22.92 -7.16
C LEU A 309 1.85 22.89 -6.21
N SER A 310 3.01 22.54 -6.72
CA SER A 310 4.27 22.51 -5.98
C SER A 310 5.40 23.18 -6.77
N VAL A 311 6.44 23.64 -6.08
CA VAL A 311 7.68 24.12 -6.69
C VAL A 311 8.81 23.23 -6.22
N LEU A 312 9.38 22.42 -7.12
CA LEU A 312 10.59 21.65 -6.86
C LEU A 312 11.79 22.61 -6.72
N THR A 313 12.53 22.47 -5.62
CA THR A 313 13.68 23.33 -5.25
C THR A 313 14.86 22.50 -4.77
N GLU A 314 16.06 23.08 -4.72
CA GLU A 314 17.30 22.42 -4.23
C GLU A 314 17.24 21.90 -2.78
N LYS A 315 16.22 22.30 -2.00
CA LYS A 315 15.99 21.80 -0.64
C LYS A 315 15.27 20.45 -0.61
N HIS A 316 14.75 19.99 -1.74
CA HIS A 316 14.07 18.69 -1.84
C HIS A 316 15.08 17.55 -1.82
N SER A 317 14.61 16.39 -1.38
CA SER A 317 15.48 15.22 -1.25
C SER A 317 15.92 14.75 -2.64
N THR A 318 17.13 14.19 -2.72
CA THR A 318 17.64 13.60 -3.95
C THR A 318 17.81 12.09 -3.83
N TYR A 319 17.65 11.36 -4.93
CA TYR A 319 18.04 9.96 -5.04
C TYR A 319 18.74 9.72 -6.39
N SER A 320 19.63 8.73 -6.45
CA SER A 320 20.24 8.28 -7.71
C SER A 320 19.71 6.90 -8.07
N ARG A 321 19.46 6.69 -9.36
CA ARG A 321 19.10 5.39 -9.92
C ARG A 321 20.29 4.84 -10.70
N SER A 322 20.66 3.59 -10.46
CA SER A 322 21.87 2.96 -11.00
C SER A 322 21.86 2.67 -12.51
N GLU A 323 20.78 3.01 -13.23
CA GLU A 323 20.61 2.70 -14.66
C GLU A 323 20.90 3.89 -15.58
N CYS A 324 21.27 5.05 -15.04
CA CYS A 324 21.55 6.25 -15.82
C CYS A 324 22.83 6.93 -15.31
N ASP A 325 23.81 7.12 -16.20
CA ASP A 325 25.14 7.70 -15.97
C ASP A 325 25.18 9.19 -15.50
N PHE A 326 24.07 9.75 -15.01
CA PHE A 326 23.96 11.19 -14.70
C PHE A 326 23.30 11.49 -13.34
N SER A 327 23.57 12.70 -12.84
CA SER A 327 23.36 13.29 -11.51
C SER A 327 22.08 12.94 -10.72
N SER A 328 22.15 13.07 -9.39
CA SER A 328 21.04 12.89 -8.44
C SER A 328 19.80 13.70 -8.82
N TYR A 329 18.61 13.07 -8.81
CA TYR A 329 17.33 13.69 -9.15
C TYR A 329 16.65 14.23 -7.89
N TYR A 330 16.10 15.45 -7.96
CA TYR A 330 15.23 15.98 -6.91
C TYR A 330 13.83 15.35 -7.03
N TYR A 331 13.21 14.99 -5.91
CA TYR A 331 11.89 14.38 -5.90
C TYR A 331 10.97 14.95 -4.82
N GLU A 332 9.67 14.79 -5.05
CA GLU A 332 8.59 15.04 -4.11
C GLU A 332 7.61 13.87 -4.11
N ALA A 333 7.01 13.57 -2.97
CA ALA A 333 6.02 12.50 -2.80
C ALA A 333 4.68 13.11 -2.39
N ILE A 334 3.60 12.67 -3.02
CA ILE A 334 2.25 13.17 -2.74
C ILE A 334 1.40 12.00 -2.28
N GLN A 335 0.83 12.11 -1.07
CA GLN A 335 -0.13 11.13 -0.56
C GLN A 335 -1.51 11.36 -1.17
N VAL A 336 -2.05 10.33 -1.81
CA VAL A 336 -3.42 10.31 -2.33
C VAL A 336 -4.28 9.47 -1.39
N ASN A 337 -5.20 10.11 -0.66
CA ASN A 337 -6.17 9.41 0.19
C ASN A 337 -7.43 9.08 -0.61
N VAL A 338 -7.69 7.78 -0.74
CA VAL A 338 -8.77 7.22 -1.55
C VAL A 338 -9.88 6.68 -0.64
N SER A 339 -11.06 7.31 -0.68
CA SER A 339 -12.20 6.92 0.15
C SER A 339 -12.93 5.67 -0.34
N GLU A 340 -12.92 5.39 -1.64
CA GLU A 340 -13.52 4.20 -2.26
C GLU A 340 -12.62 3.62 -3.35
N SER A 341 -12.60 2.30 -3.46
CA SER A 341 -11.80 1.59 -4.46
C SER A 341 -12.27 1.97 -5.87
N GLY A 342 -11.36 2.35 -6.76
CA GLY A 342 -11.73 2.74 -8.12
C GLY A 342 -10.51 3.12 -8.96
N HIS A 343 -10.74 3.56 -10.19
CA HIS A 343 -9.67 4.01 -11.08
C HIS A 343 -9.40 5.51 -10.94
N TYR A 344 -8.16 5.86 -10.60
CA TYR A 344 -7.72 7.24 -10.42
C TYR A 344 -6.66 7.57 -11.47
N SER A 345 -6.67 8.81 -11.96
CA SER A 345 -5.68 9.29 -12.91
C SER A 345 -4.92 10.51 -12.40
N LEU A 346 -3.59 10.43 -12.49
CA LEU A 346 -2.69 11.53 -12.17
C LEU A 346 -2.09 12.08 -13.46
N ASN A 347 -2.34 13.36 -13.70
CA ASN A 347 -1.79 14.12 -14.81
C ASN A 347 -0.83 15.17 -14.27
N SER A 348 0.38 15.27 -14.82
CA SER A 348 1.28 16.41 -14.57
C SER A 348 1.30 17.27 -15.83
N ASN A 349 1.05 18.57 -15.66
CA ASN A 349 1.22 19.58 -16.70
C ASN A 349 2.42 20.44 -16.31
N SER A 350 3.62 19.90 -16.55
CA SER A 350 4.88 20.58 -16.26
C SER A 350 5.66 20.83 -17.55
N THR A 351 6.34 21.98 -17.61
CA THR A 351 7.33 22.34 -18.63
C THR A 351 8.64 21.56 -18.50
N ILE A 352 8.77 20.79 -17.41
CA ILE A 352 9.93 19.98 -17.04
C ILE A 352 9.64 18.49 -17.28
N ASP A 353 10.64 17.75 -17.77
CA ASP A 353 10.62 16.28 -17.85
C ASP A 353 10.42 15.70 -16.44
N THR A 354 9.21 15.25 -16.06
CA THR A 354 8.80 15.03 -14.64
C THR A 354 8.41 13.58 -14.27
N TYR A 355 9.32 12.65 -14.00
CA TYR A 355 8.98 11.22 -13.92
C TYR A 355 7.99 10.78 -12.81
N GLY A 356 6.92 10.07 -13.20
CA GLY A 356 5.86 9.51 -12.35
C GLY A 356 6.06 8.06 -11.93
N TYR A 357 5.99 7.80 -10.62
CA TYR A 357 6.06 6.46 -10.02
C TYR A 357 4.93 6.28 -9.01
N MET A 358 4.28 5.12 -9.00
CA MET A 358 3.22 4.75 -8.06
C MET A 358 3.64 3.54 -7.24
N TYR A 359 3.36 3.62 -5.95
CA TYR A 359 3.71 2.60 -4.96
C TYR A 359 2.45 2.12 -4.23
N THR A 360 2.32 0.80 -4.06
CA THR A 360 1.21 0.13 -3.34
C THR A 360 1.24 0.44 -1.84
N GLU A 361 2.41 0.87 -1.37
CA GLU A 361 2.68 1.36 -0.03
C GLU A 361 3.73 2.49 -0.13
N GLU A 362 4.37 2.89 0.97
CA GLU A 362 5.33 3.99 0.97
C GLU A 362 6.59 3.72 0.11
N PHE A 363 7.04 4.75 -0.63
CA PHE A 363 8.28 4.69 -1.39
C PHE A 363 9.52 4.64 -0.49
N TYR A 364 10.42 3.70 -0.79
CA TYR A 364 11.73 3.62 -0.15
C TYR A 364 12.84 4.12 -1.10
N PRO A 365 13.45 5.30 -0.85
CA PRO A 365 14.55 5.82 -1.70
C PRO A 365 15.78 4.90 -1.72
N ALA A 366 15.93 4.10 -0.67
CA ALA A 366 17.00 3.12 -0.54
C ALA A 366 16.81 1.88 -1.45
N ASN A 367 15.57 1.59 -1.87
CA ASN A 367 15.25 0.53 -2.83
C ASN A 367 14.00 0.94 -3.64
N PRO A 368 14.18 1.73 -4.71
CA PRO A 368 13.07 2.32 -5.46
C PRO A 368 12.20 1.29 -6.20
N SER A 369 12.60 0.02 -6.22
CA SER A 369 11.83 -1.07 -6.83
C SER A 369 10.88 -1.76 -5.84
N ILE A 370 10.99 -1.52 -4.53
CA ILE A 370 10.09 -2.09 -3.52
C ILE A 370 8.77 -1.33 -3.53
N ASN A 371 7.66 -2.08 -3.48
CA ASN A 371 6.28 -1.59 -3.54
C ASN A 371 5.95 -0.82 -4.82
N LEU A 372 6.90 -0.73 -5.76
CA LEU A 372 6.73 -0.13 -7.08
C LEU A 372 5.67 -0.94 -7.83
N VAL A 373 4.51 -0.34 -8.00
CA VAL A 373 3.40 -0.94 -8.76
C VAL A 373 3.68 -0.79 -10.24
N SER A 374 4.24 0.36 -10.59
CA SER A 374 4.49 0.72 -11.97
C SER A 374 5.48 1.85 -12.09
N GLU A 375 6.21 1.81 -13.18
CA GLU A 375 7.17 2.80 -13.62
C GLU A 375 6.87 3.20 -15.07
N ASN A 376 7.07 4.48 -15.39
CA ASN A 376 7.04 4.97 -16.76
C ASN A 376 8.48 5.10 -17.31
N ASP A 377 9.01 4.00 -17.82
CA ASP A 377 10.32 3.92 -18.50
C ASP A 377 10.14 4.25 -20.00
N ASN A 378 9.84 5.51 -20.32
CA ASN A 378 9.89 5.97 -21.71
C ASN A 378 11.26 6.58 -21.99
N ASN A 379 11.93 5.98 -22.99
CA ASN A 379 13.26 6.30 -23.46
C ASN A 379 13.48 7.81 -23.71
N PHE A 380 14.71 8.24 -23.40
CA PHE A 380 15.24 9.57 -23.62
C PHE A 380 15.15 10.00 -25.10
N ASP A 381 14.04 10.60 -25.53
CA ASP A 381 14.06 11.43 -26.73
C ASP A 381 13.12 12.64 -26.68
N THR A 382 13.77 13.77 -26.44
CA THR A 382 13.52 15.14 -26.86
C THR A 382 12.09 15.64 -27.17
N SER A 383 11.72 16.70 -26.44
CA SER A 383 10.93 17.88 -26.89
C SER A 383 9.40 17.80 -27.00
N SER A 384 8.70 17.18 -26.04
CA SER A 384 7.28 17.47 -25.85
C SER A 384 6.84 17.25 -24.41
N ILE A 385 5.91 18.12 -23.96
CA ILE A 385 5.27 18.14 -22.64
C ILE A 385 4.95 16.72 -22.20
N VAL A 386 5.61 16.26 -21.12
CA VAL A 386 5.39 14.90 -20.63
C VAL A 386 4.09 14.87 -19.82
N GLN A 387 2.97 14.67 -20.52
CA GLN A 387 1.72 14.24 -19.91
C GLN A 387 1.93 12.84 -19.35
N TYR A 388 1.95 12.72 -18.03
CA TYR A 388 1.76 11.42 -17.39
C TYR A 388 0.26 11.14 -17.43
N MET A 389 -0.15 10.00 -17.97
CA MET A 389 -1.46 9.41 -17.71
C MET A 389 -1.17 8.09 -17.03
N TYR A 390 -1.50 7.99 -15.75
CA TYR A 390 -1.48 6.73 -15.05
C TYR A 390 -2.88 6.34 -14.64
N SER A 391 -3.29 5.09 -14.88
CA SER A 391 -4.57 4.54 -14.45
C SER A 391 -4.34 3.21 -13.75
N SER A 392 -4.49 3.16 -12.44
CA SER A 392 -4.51 1.92 -11.65
C SER A 392 -5.80 1.83 -10.86
N GLU A 393 -6.13 0.60 -10.44
CA GLU A 393 -7.25 0.32 -9.54
C GLU A 393 -6.77 0.56 -8.11
N LEU A 394 -7.14 1.70 -7.52
CA LEU A 394 -6.78 2.06 -6.15
C LEU A 394 -7.82 1.44 -5.24
N THR A 395 -7.43 0.92 -4.08
CA THR A 395 -8.37 0.31 -3.12
C THR A 395 -8.74 1.29 -2.01
N ALA A 396 -10.00 1.26 -1.55
CA ALA A 396 -10.49 2.08 -0.45
C ALA A 396 -9.60 1.88 0.80
N ASN A 397 -9.24 2.98 1.46
CA ASN A 397 -8.36 3.01 2.64
C ASN A 397 -6.87 2.68 2.39
N HIS A 398 -6.38 2.65 1.14
CA HIS A 398 -4.95 2.58 0.84
C HIS A 398 -4.35 3.95 0.51
N GLN A 399 -3.10 4.14 0.91
CA GLN A 399 -2.30 5.35 0.70
C GLN A 399 -1.41 5.14 -0.51
N GLU A 400 -1.52 6.00 -1.51
CA GLU A 400 -0.72 5.87 -2.73
C GLU A 400 0.12 7.12 -2.98
N TYR A 401 1.36 6.90 -3.44
CA TYR A 401 2.37 7.94 -3.56
C TYR A 401 2.73 8.19 -5.02
N ALA A 402 2.44 9.38 -5.53
CA ALA A 402 2.88 9.84 -6.85
C ALA A 402 4.12 10.73 -6.77
N ARG A 403 4.96 10.72 -7.81
CA ARG A 403 6.26 11.43 -7.85
C ARG A 403 6.47 12.19 -9.16
N THR A 404 7.36 13.19 -9.12
CA THR A 404 7.88 13.92 -10.30
C THR A 404 9.37 14.17 -10.10
N CYS A 405 10.22 13.90 -11.10
CA CYS A 405 11.69 14.08 -11.02
C CYS A 405 12.21 14.93 -12.21
N ASP A 406 13.20 15.83 -12.03
CA ASP A 406 13.79 16.71 -13.09
C ASP A 406 15.25 16.36 -13.42
N LYS A 407 15.68 16.58 -14.68
CA LYS A 407 17.02 16.37 -15.24
C LYS A 407 17.82 17.68 -15.54
N ARG A 408 17.28 18.90 -15.47
CA ARG A 408 18.01 20.13 -15.89
C ARG A 408 18.20 21.20 -14.79
N ASN A 409 19.38 21.82 -14.77
CA ASN A 409 19.81 22.92 -13.86
C ASN A 409 19.10 24.28 -14.10
N TYR A 410 17.84 24.33 -14.55
CA TYR A 410 17.10 25.59 -14.73
C TYR A 410 16.02 25.73 -13.66
N PHE A 411 16.28 26.61 -12.69
CA PHE A 411 15.55 26.69 -11.42
C PHE A 411 14.43 27.76 -11.44
N TYR A 412 13.37 27.50 -10.67
CA TYR A 412 12.16 28.30 -10.39
C TYR A 412 10.95 28.15 -11.35
N GLU A 413 10.44 26.94 -11.58
CA GLU A 413 9.13 26.75 -12.24
C GLU A 413 8.14 25.92 -11.39
N THR A 414 6.86 26.21 -11.52
CA THR A 414 5.75 25.58 -10.79
C THR A 414 5.35 24.29 -11.47
N ILE A 415 5.29 23.20 -10.72
CA ILE A 415 4.79 21.90 -11.17
C ILE A 415 3.31 21.83 -10.79
N GLN A 416 2.45 21.74 -11.81
CA GLN A 416 1.02 21.52 -11.65
C GLN A 416 0.72 20.03 -11.86
N ILE A 417 0.22 19.37 -10.81
CA ILE A 417 -0.24 17.98 -10.84
C ILE A 417 -1.76 18.01 -10.69
N ASP A 418 -2.46 17.70 -11.79
CA ASP A 418 -3.90 17.54 -11.84
C ASP A 418 -4.25 16.09 -11.50
N ILE A 419 -4.84 15.87 -10.32
CA ILE A 419 -5.41 14.57 -9.96
C ILE A 419 -6.88 14.58 -10.38
N VAL A 420 -7.21 13.71 -11.34
CA VAL A 420 -8.57 13.55 -11.86
C VAL A 420 -9.11 12.23 -11.34
N ALA A 421 -10.04 12.34 -10.38
CA ALA A 421 -10.83 11.23 -9.87
C ALA A 421 -12.23 11.23 -10.53
N SER A 422 -12.72 10.05 -10.94
CA SER A 422 -14.06 9.89 -11.50
C SER A 422 -15.01 9.36 -10.41
N GLY A 423 -15.83 10.24 -9.82
CA GLY A 423 -16.75 9.90 -8.71
C GLY A 423 -16.97 11.04 -7.71
N LEU A 424 -18.05 10.99 -6.90
CA LEU A 424 -18.27 11.89 -5.75
C LEU A 424 -17.37 11.45 -4.59
N TYR A 425 -16.07 11.70 -4.74
CA TYR A 425 -15.05 11.30 -3.76
C TYR A 425 -14.31 12.53 -3.26
N MET A 426 -14.27 12.68 -1.94
CA MET A 426 -13.42 13.68 -1.28
C MET A 426 -11.96 13.24 -1.43
N VAL A 427 -11.30 13.67 -2.51
CA VAL A 427 -9.84 13.62 -2.58
C VAL A 427 -9.33 14.77 -1.72
N ALA A 428 -9.00 14.46 -0.46
CA ALA A 428 -8.15 15.35 0.31
C ALA A 428 -6.72 15.20 -0.24
N ILE A 429 -6.34 16.05 -1.20
CA ILE A 429 -4.92 16.30 -1.45
C ILE A 429 -4.43 17.12 -0.27
N ASN A 430 -3.94 16.44 0.76
CA ASN A 430 -3.04 17.14 1.65
C ASN A 430 -1.73 17.30 0.88
N PRO A 431 -1.14 18.51 0.78
CA PRO A 431 0.30 18.59 0.60
C PRO A 431 0.84 17.72 1.70
N ASP A 432 1.42 16.59 1.31
CA ASP A 432 2.19 15.84 2.25
C ASP A 432 3.36 16.77 2.52
N LYS A 433 3.24 17.56 3.59
CA LYS A 433 4.39 18.12 4.28
C LYS A 433 5.12 16.87 4.76
N CYS A 434 5.83 16.18 3.87
CA CYS A 434 6.44 14.87 4.06
C CYS A 434 7.74 14.81 3.25
N VAL A 435 8.80 15.19 3.94
CA VAL A 435 10.20 15.02 3.58
C VAL A 435 10.62 13.86 4.46
N ILE A 436 11.37 12.93 3.90
CA ILE A 436 11.60 11.64 4.54
C ILE A 436 12.32 11.81 5.89
N GLY A 437 11.73 11.20 6.92
CA GLY A 437 12.13 11.27 8.33
C GLY A 437 11.02 11.70 9.29
N GLY A 438 9.75 11.37 9.06
CA GLY A 438 8.67 11.76 9.99
C GLY A 438 7.37 10.98 9.90
N SER A 439 6.94 10.60 8.70
CA SER A 439 5.62 9.99 8.52
C SER A 439 5.51 9.43 7.12
N CYS A 440 6.32 8.41 6.83
CA CYS A 440 6.09 7.41 5.79
C CYS A 440 7.00 6.20 6.09
N SER A 441 6.85 5.67 7.30
CA SER A 441 7.23 4.31 7.65
C SER A 441 5.97 3.74 8.30
N VAL A 442 5.27 2.82 7.63
CA VAL A 442 4.15 2.09 8.25
C VAL A 442 4.59 1.31 9.50
N GLN A 443 5.87 1.37 9.88
CA GLN A 443 6.33 0.85 11.15
C GLN A 443 7.21 1.88 11.87
N THR A 444 6.56 2.90 12.44
CA THR A 444 6.71 3.28 13.86
C THR A 444 5.77 4.45 14.21
N LYS A 445 4.47 4.17 14.29
CA LYS A 445 3.55 5.04 15.04
C LYS A 445 3.63 4.70 16.56
N GLY A 446 4.73 4.06 16.98
CA GLY A 446 4.99 3.66 18.36
C GLY A 446 5.70 4.77 19.12
N ILE A 447 5.26 5.02 20.35
CA ILE A 447 5.98 5.90 21.28
C ILE A 447 7.33 5.22 21.61
N GLY A 448 8.43 5.76 21.10
CA GLY A 448 9.77 5.16 21.24
C GLY A 448 10.69 5.41 20.06
N ILE A 449 10.95 6.68 19.73
CA ILE A 449 11.92 7.07 18.69
C ILE A 449 13.30 6.52 19.09
N THR A 450 13.90 5.72 18.20
CA THR A 450 15.23 5.17 18.43
C THR A 450 16.30 6.17 18.03
N LEU A 451 17.51 6.00 18.56
CA LEU A 451 18.64 6.83 18.14
C LEU A 451 18.97 6.63 16.66
N ASP A 452 18.72 5.43 16.12
CA ASP A 452 18.86 5.14 14.69
C ASP A 452 17.96 6.06 13.86
N ASP A 453 16.69 6.23 14.25
CA ASP A 453 15.73 7.12 13.58
C ASP A 453 16.15 8.59 13.62
N ILE A 454 16.72 9.05 14.74
CA ILE A 454 17.12 10.46 14.94
C ILE A 454 18.34 10.83 14.10
N LEU A 455 19.35 9.95 14.05
CA LEU A 455 20.63 10.24 13.41
C LEU A 455 20.71 9.76 11.95
N ARG A 456 19.71 9.01 11.47
CA ARG A 456 19.68 8.39 10.13
C ARG A 456 20.07 9.32 8.98
N TYR A 457 19.55 10.54 8.99
CA TYR A 457 19.77 11.52 7.91
C TYR A 457 20.94 12.48 8.18
N GLU A 458 21.50 12.42 9.39
CA GLU A 458 22.57 13.31 9.85
C GLU A 458 23.97 12.69 9.67
N VAL A 459 24.07 11.37 9.77
CA VAL A 459 25.33 10.64 9.60
C VAL A 459 25.60 10.38 8.12
N LYS A 460 26.68 10.97 7.60
CA LYS A 460 27.14 10.76 6.23
C LYS A 460 28.03 9.52 6.12
N ARG A 461 27.78 8.65 5.14
CA ARG A 461 28.57 7.43 4.90
C ARG A 461 29.96 7.72 4.35
N ASN A 462 30.90 6.80 4.56
CA ASN A 462 32.27 6.85 4.05
C ASN A 462 33.02 8.17 4.37
N MET A 463 32.58 8.89 5.41
CA MET A 463 33.18 10.13 5.88
C MET A 463 33.70 9.93 7.31
N THR A 464 34.91 10.41 7.58
CA THR A 464 35.48 10.40 8.93
C THR A 464 34.68 11.29 9.88
N LEU A 465 34.74 11.00 11.18
CA LEU A 465 34.00 11.73 12.21
C LEU A 465 34.24 13.26 12.16
N LYS A 466 35.44 13.69 11.77
CA LYS A 466 35.83 15.10 11.63
C LYS A 466 34.99 15.85 10.59
N ASN A 467 34.62 15.16 9.52
CA ASN A 467 33.92 15.72 8.36
C ASN A 467 32.39 15.55 8.45
N GLN A 468 31.88 14.92 9.52
CA GLN A 468 30.44 14.80 9.78
C GLN A 468 29.79 16.16 10.09
N SER A 469 28.45 16.19 10.09
CA SER A 469 27.67 17.38 10.44
C SER A 469 28.02 17.89 11.86
N SER A 470 27.78 19.18 12.11
CA SER A 470 28.00 19.76 13.44
C SER A 470 27.17 19.04 14.51
N LEU A 471 25.94 18.64 14.15
CA LEU A 471 25.02 17.93 15.03
C LEU A 471 25.57 16.56 15.45
N VAL A 472 26.09 15.77 14.51
CA VAL A 472 26.73 14.48 14.82
C VAL A 472 27.92 14.69 15.75
N LYS A 473 28.80 15.67 15.47
CA LYS A 473 29.97 15.96 16.32
C LYS A 473 29.57 16.39 17.75
N MET A 474 28.57 17.26 17.87
CA MET A 474 28.03 17.65 19.17
C MET A 474 27.42 16.46 19.92
N SER A 475 26.71 15.57 19.22
CA SER A 475 26.10 14.38 19.82
C SER A 475 27.13 13.41 20.40
N VAL A 476 28.29 13.25 19.74
CA VAL A 476 29.42 12.47 20.26
C VAL A 476 29.95 13.10 21.55
N GLY A 477 30.20 14.41 21.52
CA GLY A 477 30.69 15.15 22.68
C GLY A 477 29.75 15.03 23.88
N LEU A 478 28.45 15.22 23.66
CA LEU A 478 27.43 15.11 24.71
C LEU A 478 27.32 13.69 25.27
N THR A 479 27.38 12.67 24.41
CA THR A 479 27.38 11.26 24.83
C THR A 479 28.55 10.94 25.74
N MET A 480 29.75 11.43 25.43
CA MET A 480 30.94 11.24 26.28
C MET A 480 30.81 11.96 27.63
N ILE A 481 30.27 13.18 27.64
CA ILE A 481 30.02 13.92 28.90
C ILE A 481 29.03 13.15 29.78
N MET A 482 27.92 12.69 29.20
CA MET A 482 26.91 11.91 29.92
C MET A 482 27.48 10.60 30.46
N PHE A 483 28.33 9.91 29.68
CA PHE A 483 29.02 8.72 30.14
C PHE A 483 29.91 9.00 31.36
N LEU A 484 30.75 10.04 31.31
CA LEU A 484 31.64 10.40 32.42
C LEU A 484 30.87 10.80 33.68
N LEU A 485 29.82 11.63 33.54
CA LEU A 485 28.97 12.04 34.65
C LEU A 485 28.17 10.86 35.23
N GLY A 486 27.62 9.99 34.37
CA GLY A 486 26.86 8.81 34.80
C GLY A 486 27.74 7.76 35.48
N LEU A 487 28.95 7.52 34.95
CA LEU A 487 29.92 6.61 35.53
C LEU A 487 30.37 7.08 36.91
N THR A 488 30.75 8.34 37.05
CA THR A 488 31.16 8.93 38.34
C THR A 488 30.04 8.89 39.37
N ASN A 489 28.82 9.28 38.99
CA ASN A 489 27.65 9.19 39.86
C ASN A 489 27.41 7.74 40.33
N SER A 490 27.36 6.80 39.39
CA SER A 490 27.04 5.40 39.70
C SER A 490 28.09 4.75 40.62
N ILE A 491 29.38 5.04 40.40
CA ILE A 491 30.46 4.56 41.28
C ILE A 491 30.32 5.13 42.69
N LEU A 492 30.11 6.44 42.83
CA LEU A 492 29.94 7.07 44.15
C LEU A 492 28.69 6.56 44.88
N SER A 493 27.61 6.32 44.16
CA SER A 493 26.38 5.73 44.68
C SER A 493 26.62 4.28 45.14
N LEU A 494 27.31 3.48 44.33
CA LEU A 494 27.67 2.09 44.64
C LEU A 494 28.54 2.01 45.91
N LEU A 495 29.57 2.83 46.01
CA LEU A 495 30.43 2.91 47.20
C LEU A 495 29.65 3.29 48.47
N THR A 496 28.62 4.13 48.33
CA THR A 496 27.76 4.53 49.44
C THR A 496 26.91 3.34 49.91
N PHE A 497 26.15 2.71 49.00
CA PHE A 497 25.14 1.71 49.35
C PHE A 497 25.68 0.28 49.51
N GLN A 498 26.95 0.03 49.16
CA GLN A 498 27.63 -1.21 49.52
C GLN A 498 27.80 -1.37 51.03
N ASN A 499 27.79 -0.26 51.79
CA ASN A 499 27.94 -0.28 53.24
C ASN A 499 26.78 -1.05 53.92
N GLU A 500 27.12 -2.05 54.73
CA GLU A 500 26.14 -2.94 55.37
C GLU A 500 25.17 -2.21 56.30
N SER A 501 25.61 -1.09 56.89
CA SER A 501 24.78 -0.29 57.80
C SER A 501 23.53 0.28 57.11
N LEU A 502 23.63 0.62 55.82
CA LEU A 502 22.53 1.17 55.02
C LEU A 502 21.60 0.07 54.49
N ARG A 503 22.06 -1.17 54.38
CA ARG A 503 21.28 -2.33 53.88
C ARG A 503 20.50 -3.07 54.98
N LYS A 504 20.31 -2.43 56.14
CA LYS A 504 19.52 -3.00 57.26
C LYS A 504 18.01 -3.05 56.97
N VAL A 505 17.56 -2.36 55.94
CA VAL A 505 16.17 -2.30 55.47
C VAL A 505 16.20 -2.44 53.94
N GLY A 506 15.12 -2.95 53.34
CA GLY A 506 14.97 -3.14 51.91
C GLY A 506 15.35 -1.91 51.08
N CYS A 507 15.08 -0.70 51.58
CA CYS A 507 15.33 0.56 50.88
C CYS A 507 16.81 0.72 50.51
N GLY A 508 17.73 0.31 51.37
CA GLY A 508 19.16 0.32 51.06
C GLY A 508 19.57 -0.74 50.04
N ILE A 509 18.86 -1.87 49.98
CA ILE A 509 19.09 -2.93 49.00
C ILE A 509 18.58 -2.50 47.62
N TYR A 510 17.41 -1.85 47.54
CA TYR A 510 16.91 -1.27 46.30
C TYR A 510 17.82 -0.16 45.78
N LEU A 511 18.32 0.72 46.65
CA LEU A 511 19.27 1.77 46.26
C LEU A 511 20.59 1.20 45.75
N LEU A 512 21.09 0.12 46.36
CA LEU A 512 22.26 -0.60 45.86
C LEU A 512 22.00 -1.19 44.46
N ALA A 513 20.84 -1.83 44.27
CA ALA A 513 20.45 -2.36 42.96
C ALA A 513 20.31 -1.24 41.92
N SER A 514 19.71 -0.10 42.30
CA SER A 514 19.58 1.09 41.45
C SER A 514 20.93 1.66 41.02
N SER A 515 21.94 1.70 41.91
CA SER A 515 23.29 2.11 41.54
C SER A 515 23.90 1.22 40.44
N VAL A 516 23.66 -0.09 40.52
CA VAL A 516 24.14 -1.05 39.51
C VAL A 516 23.37 -0.89 38.20
N THR A 517 22.05 -0.76 38.25
CA THR A 517 21.23 -0.59 37.04
C THR A 517 21.48 0.74 36.35
N SER A 518 21.74 1.80 37.09
CA SER A 518 22.14 3.11 36.54
C SER A 518 23.49 3.03 35.81
N LEU A 519 24.46 2.28 36.36
CA LEU A 519 25.73 2.01 35.68
C LEU A 519 25.52 1.23 34.38
N LEU A 520 24.72 0.15 34.43
CA LEU A 520 24.39 -0.65 33.25
C LEU A 520 23.65 0.18 32.19
N THR A 521 22.75 1.07 32.60
CA THR A 521 22.00 1.95 31.71
C THR A 521 22.93 2.90 30.98
N ILE A 522 23.84 3.59 31.67
CA ILE A 522 24.76 4.54 31.01
C ILE A 522 25.76 3.82 30.10
N SER A 523 26.24 2.64 30.50
CA SER A 523 27.12 1.82 29.65
C SER A 523 26.39 1.36 28.39
N MET A 524 25.18 0.82 28.50
CA MET A 524 24.40 0.39 27.34
C MET A 524 23.98 1.54 26.44
N PHE A 525 23.68 2.71 27.02
CA PHE A 525 23.39 3.93 26.27
C PHE A 525 24.56 4.33 25.37
N THR A 526 25.78 4.32 25.91
CA THR A 526 27.00 4.62 25.15
C THR A 526 27.27 3.54 24.08
N ILE A 527 27.07 2.27 24.42
CA ILE A 527 27.19 1.16 23.44
C ILE A 527 26.21 1.35 22.29
N ASN A 528 24.95 1.68 22.58
CA ASN A 528 23.91 1.93 21.57
C ASN A 528 24.28 3.10 20.66
N PHE A 529 24.77 4.21 21.23
CA PHE A 529 25.21 5.36 20.46
C PHE A 529 26.33 5.00 19.46
N TRP A 530 27.38 4.31 19.94
CA TRP A 530 28.47 3.89 19.07
C TRP A 530 28.05 2.83 18.06
N PHE A 531 27.15 1.93 18.43
CA PHE A 531 26.59 0.95 17.51
C PHE A 531 25.87 1.63 16.34
N VAL A 532 24.96 2.57 16.61
CA VAL A 532 24.26 3.36 15.58
C VAL A 532 25.24 4.15 14.72
N LEU A 533 26.17 4.87 15.34
CA LEU A 533 27.13 5.71 14.61
C LEU A 533 28.04 4.88 13.69
N LEU A 534 28.57 3.76 14.18
CA LEU A 534 29.50 2.90 13.41
C LEU A 534 28.80 2.12 12.29
N THR A 535 27.60 1.61 12.55
CA THR A 535 26.78 0.93 11.53
C THR A 535 26.41 1.89 10.40
N GLN A 536 26.06 3.14 10.72
CA GLN A 536 25.71 4.15 9.71
C GLN A 536 26.93 4.73 8.99
N MET A 537 28.12 4.77 9.58
CA MET A 537 29.36 5.27 8.96
C MET A 537 30.05 4.27 8.01
N ASN A 538 29.44 3.11 7.74
CA ASN A 538 29.97 2.04 6.87
C ASN A 538 31.23 1.34 7.43
N ALA A 539 31.33 1.19 8.75
CA ALA A 539 32.27 0.21 9.30
C ALA A 539 31.76 -1.18 8.89
N SER A 540 32.64 -2.03 8.33
CA SER A 540 32.31 -3.40 7.91
C SER A 540 31.92 -4.27 9.11
N ILE A 541 30.66 -4.19 9.51
CA ILE A 541 30.11 -4.97 10.62
C ILE A 541 29.58 -6.28 10.06
N ASN A 542 30.05 -7.40 10.62
CA ASN A 542 29.52 -8.72 10.30
C ASN A 542 28.01 -8.73 10.49
N LEU A 543 27.28 -9.26 9.51
CA LEU A 543 25.81 -9.29 9.52
C LEU A 543 25.22 -9.90 10.79
N SER A 544 25.83 -10.96 11.32
CA SER A 544 25.41 -11.59 12.57
C SER A 544 25.56 -10.66 13.79
N ILE A 545 26.62 -9.83 13.81
CA ILE A 545 26.84 -8.83 14.86
C ILE A 545 25.84 -7.69 14.72
N GLY A 546 25.59 -7.25 13.48
CA GLY A 546 24.54 -6.28 13.19
C GLY A 546 23.19 -6.79 13.69
N ARG A 547 22.80 -8.02 13.31
CA ARG A 547 21.47 -8.58 13.63
C ARG A 547 21.29 -8.80 15.12
N GLY A 548 22.32 -9.34 15.77
CA GLY A 548 22.36 -9.46 17.22
C GLY A 548 22.25 -8.09 17.91
N GLY A 549 22.99 -7.09 17.46
CA GLY A 549 22.94 -5.74 18.00
C GLY A 549 21.57 -5.08 17.84
N CYS A 550 20.99 -5.18 16.65
CA CYS A 550 19.65 -4.68 16.30
C CYS A 550 18.57 -5.24 17.24
N ILE A 551 18.59 -6.56 17.49
CA ILE A 551 17.57 -7.25 18.29
C ILE A 551 17.78 -7.04 19.80
N SER A 552 19.03 -6.84 20.27
CA SER A 552 19.34 -6.91 21.71
C SER A 552 19.64 -5.58 22.39
N ILE A 553 20.34 -4.64 21.74
CA ILE A 553 20.92 -3.47 22.43
C ILE A 553 19.82 -2.55 22.98
N GLU A 554 18.86 -2.17 22.14
CA GLU A 554 17.79 -1.24 22.52
C GLU A 554 16.82 -1.85 23.55
N PRO A 555 16.35 -3.12 23.41
CA PRO A 555 15.53 -3.74 24.47
C PRO A 555 16.27 -3.91 25.80
N LEU A 556 17.57 -4.24 25.80
CA LEU A 556 18.37 -4.32 27.03
C LEU A 556 18.52 -2.94 27.70
N LEU A 557 18.73 -1.89 26.91
CA LEU A 557 18.78 -0.52 27.41
C LEU A 557 17.46 -0.12 28.09
N LYS A 558 16.31 -0.44 27.46
CA LYS A 558 14.98 -0.20 28.04
C LYS A 558 14.75 -1.02 29.31
N LEU A 559 15.18 -2.28 29.35
CA LEU A 559 15.10 -3.12 30.54
C LEU A 559 15.80 -2.46 31.73
N PHE A 560 17.05 -2.00 31.56
CA PHE A 560 17.79 -1.37 32.65
C PHE A 560 17.18 -0.04 33.09
N LEU A 561 16.71 0.77 32.13
CA LEU A 561 16.05 2.04 32.42
C LEU A 561 14.75 1.81 33.23
N TYR A 562 13.89 0.90 32.78
CA TYR A 562 12.62 0.60 33.47
C TYR A 562 12.86 -0.07 34.81
N PHE A 563 13.88 -0.92 34.92
CA PHE A 563 14.19 -1.56 36.20
C PHE A 563 14.64 -0.53 37.24
N ASP A 564 15.50 0.42 36.85
CA ASP A 564 15.93 1.51 37.72
C ASP A 564 14.76 2.39 38.19
N THR A 565 13.84 2.77 37.29
CA THR A 565 12.68 3.61 37.66
C THR A 565 11.75 2.90 38.64
N TRP A 566 11.48 1.62 38.44
CA TRP A 566 10.64 0.84 39.37
C TRP A 566 11.33 0.55 40.70
N LEU A 567 12.67 0.40 40.74
CA LEU A 567 13.41 0.32 42.00
C LEU A 567 13.28 1.62 42.81
N ASN A 568 13.35 2.78 42.13
CA ASN A 568 13.13 4.08 42.76
C ASN A 568 11.71 4.19 43.35
N ALA A 569 10.68 3.68 42.65
CA ALA A 569 9.32 3.58 43.20
C ALA A 569 9.24 2.68 44.45
N CYS A 570 9.92 1.53 44.43
CA CYS A 570 9.98 0.62 45.58
C CYS A 570 10.61 1.30 46.80
N VAL A 571 11.66 2.12 46.61
CA VAL A 571 12.28 2.93 47.66
C VAL A 571 11.27 3.87 48.31
N ALA A 572 10.45 4.58 47.52
CA ALA A 572 9.46 5.50 48.07
C ALA A 572 8.33 4.79 48.80
N ILE A 573 7.80 3.70 48.22
CA ILE A 573 6.76 2.87 48.84
C ILE A 573 7.24 2.33 50.18
N GLU A 574 8.46 1.81 50.24
CA GLU A 574 8.99 1.25 51.48
C GLU A 574 9.25 2.33 52.54
N ARG A 575 9.69 3.52 52.16
CA ARG A 575 9.79 4.67 53.08
C ARG A 575 8.42 5.05 53.66
N ALA A 576 7.38 5.08 52.83
CA ALA A 576 6.01 5.33 53.29
C ALA A 576 5.52 4.23 54.24
N LEU A 577 5.79 2.95 53.93
CA LEU A 577 5.46 1.82 54.80
C LEU A 577 6.21 1.86 56.14
N HIS A 578 7.48 2.26 56.13
CA HIS A 578 8.27 2.43 57.35
C HIS A 578 7.67 3.52 58.26
N VAL A 579 7.23 4.64 57.69
CA VAL A 579 6.55 5.72 58.43
C VAL A 579 5.18 5.25 58.95
N TYR A 580 4.42 4.51 58.14
CA TYR A 580 3.11 4.00 58.53
C TYR A 580 3.16 3.00 59.68
N GLN A 581 4.05 2.00 59.59
CA GLN A 581 4.15 0.91 60.56
C GLN A 581 4.93 1.31 61.81
N GLY A 582 5.78 2.35 61.72
CA GLY A 582 6.57 2.87 62.84
C GLY A 582 7.36 1.77 63.55
N ILE A 583 7.07 1.57 64.84
CA ILE A 583 7.75 0.58 65.69
C ILE A 583 7.47 -0.87 65.24
N HIS A 584 6.32 -1.14 64.61
CA HIS A 584 5.94 -2.47 64.15
C HIS A 584 6.59 -2.86 62.81
N PHE A 585 7.43 -2.00 62.21
CA PHE A 585 8.08 -2.27 60.94
C PHE A 585 9.10 -3.42 61.05
N ASN A 586 8.83 -4.53 60.37
CA ASN A 586 9.70 -5.70 60.38
C ASN A 586 10.82 -5.59 59.33
N LYS A 587 12.03 -5.25 59.80
CA LYS A 587 13.22 -5.07 58.95
C LYS A 587 13.64 -6.34 58.20
N GLU A 588 13.54 -7.53 58.80
CA GLU A 588 13.92 -8.77 58.11
C GLU A 588 12.93 -9.15 57.01
N LYS A 589 11.62 -8.98 57.26
CA LYS A 589 10.60 -9.16 56.24
C LYS A 589 10.83 -8.20 55.07
N SER A 590 11.16 -6.94 55.35
CA SER A 590 11.46 -5.92 54.35
C SER A 590 12.69 -6.29 53.50
N LYS A 591 13.81 -6.72 54.11
CA LYS A 591 14.98 -7.20 53.36
C LYS A 591 14.66 -8.40 52.46
N ARG A 592 13.91 -9.36 52.99
CA ARG A 592 13.50 -10.55 52.24
C ARG A 592 12.66 -10.15 51.02
N LEU A 593 11.66 -9.30 51.23
CA LEU A 593 10.80 -8.79 50.16
C LEU A 593 11.61 -8.05 49.09
N ALA A 594 12.58 -7.22 49.50
CA ALA A 594 13.43 -6.51 48.57
C ALA A 594 14.25 -7.43 47.67
N ARG A 595 14.83 -8.50 48.21
CA ARG A 595 15.56 -9.50 47.40
C ARG A 595 14.64 -10.21 46.40
N TRP A 596 13.42 -10.57 46.82
CA TRP A 596 12.43 -11.20 45.94
C TRP A 596 11.99 -10.25 44.81
N ILE A 597 11.72 -8.98 45.13
CA ILE A 597 11.33 -7.97 44.12
C ILE A 597 12.46 -7.71 43.14
N ILE A 598 13.71 -7.54 43.61
CA ILE A 598 14.88 -7.36 42.73
C ILE A 598 15.06 -8.54 41.78
N PHE A 599 14.73 -9.76 42.23
CA PHE A 599 14.82 -10.96 41.39
C PHE A 599 13.66 -11.07 40.38
N ILE A 600 12.42 -10.80 40.78
CA ILE A 600 11.22 -11.00 39.95
C ILE A 600 11.01 -9.85 38.96
N LEU A 601 11.24 -8.61 39.38
CA LEU A 601 10.88 -7.41 38.63
C LEU A 601 11.49 -7.36 37.21
N PRO A 602 12.77 -7.75 36.97
CA PRO A 602 13.31 -7.82 35.62
C PRO A 602 12.52 -8.73 34.68
N PHE A 603 12.04 -9.89 35.17
CA PHE A 603 11.24 -10.82 34.34
C PHE A 603 9.88 -10.22 33.98
N CYS A 604 9.23 -9.52 34.93
CA CYS A 604 8.00 -8.80 34.65
C CYS A 604 8.21 -7.73 33.57
N ILE A 605 9.32 -6.98 33.64
CA ILE A 605 9.65 -5.96 32.64
C ILE A 605 9.94 -6.63 31.29
N ILE A 606 10.72 -7.71 31.24
CA ILE A 606 11.00 -8.45 30.00
C ILE A 606 9.70 -8.89 29.33
N ALA A 607 8.73 -9.43 30.10
CA ALA A 607 7.44 -9.84 29.56
C ALA A 607 6.68 -8.68 28.89
N THR A 608 6.80 -7.46 29.43
CA THR A 608 6.14 -6.28 28.84
C THR A 608 6.79 -5.78 27.55
N ILE A 609 8.10 -6.00 27.35
CA ILE A 609 8.86 -5.51 26.19
C ILE A 609 9.22 -6.59 25.17
N ILE A 610 8.71 -7.81 25.34
CA ILE A 610 9.06 -8.97 24.51
C ILE A 610 8.66 -8.80 23.03
N HIS A 611 7.68 -7.95 22.73
CA HIS A 611 7.30 -7.59 21.37
C HIS A 611 8.41 -6.85 20.63
N GLU A 612 9.30 -6.12 21.31
CA GLU A 612 10.39 -5.39 20.63
C GLU A 612 11.37 -6.32 19.89
N PRO A 613 12.04 -7.28 20.54
CA PRO A 613 12.98 -8.16 19.85
C PRO A 613 12.31 -9.03 18.79
N LEU A 614 11.03 -9.39 18.97
CA LEU A 614 10.28 -10.21 18.00
C LEU A 614 10.00 -9.49 16.68
N HIS A 615 9.88 -8.16 16.74
CA HIS A 615 9.54 -7.32 15.60
C HIS A 615 10.73 -6.50 15.08
N ARG A 616 11.94 -6.70 15.61
CA ARG A 616 13.17 -6.06 15.10
C ARG A 616 13.85 -6.96 14.10
N ASN A 617 14.14 -6.42 12.92
CA ASN A 617 14.94 -7.14 11.93
C ASN A 617 15.92 -6.21 11.22
N ILE A 618 16.99 -6.80 10.70
CA ILE A 618 17.86 -6.08 9.78
C ILE A 618 17.27 -6.14 8.39
N PHE A 619 17.08 -4.97 7.83
CA PHE A 619 16.76 -4.78 6.43
C PHE A 619 18.06 -4.57 5.65
N GLU A 620 18.40 -5.55 4.81
CA GLU A 620 19.51 -5.45 3.86
C GLU A 620 19.03 -4.87 2.54
N TYR A 621 19.77 -3.91 2.00
CA TYR A 621 19.57 -3.42 0.65
C TYR A 621 20.92 -3.18 -0.03
N GLN A 622 21.00 -3.49 -1.31
CA GLN A 622 22.22 -3.30 -2.11
C GLN A 622 22.14 -1.96 -2.83
N ILE A 623 23.10 -1.06 -2.58
CA ILE A 623 23.34 0.07 -3.50
C ILE A 623 24.41 -0.42 -4.47
N LYS A 624 24.07 -0.57 -5.76
CA LYS A 624 25.09 -0.71 -6.80
C LYS A 624 25.70 0.67 -7.07
N ASP A 625 26.75 1.01 -6.33
CA ASP A 625 27.54 2.20 -6.63
C ASP A 625 28.47 1.93 -7.82
N ILE A 626 28.27 2.65 -8.93
CA ILE A 626 29.12 2.55 -10.14
C ILE A 626 30.53 3.15 -9.91
N LYS A 627 30.81 3.75 -8.74
CA LYS A 627 32.11 4.38 -8.45
C LYS A 627 33.11 3.53 -7.65
N SER A 628 32.81 2.27 -7.31
CA SER A 628 33.85 1.40 -6.76
C SER A 628 34.68 0.78 -7.90
N VAL A 629 35.84 1.37 -8.18
CA VAL A 629 36.91 0.80 -9.04
C VAL A 629 37.34 -0.62 -8.57
N THR A 630 36.94 -1.01 -7.36
CA THR A 630 37.02 -2.37 -6.83
C THR A 630 35.63 -2.99 -6.85
N GLY A 631 35.31 -3.91 -7.76
CA GLY A 631 33.97 -4.51 -7.94
C GLY A 631 33.42 -5.33 -6.76
N ILE A 632 33.26 -4.70 -5.59
CA ILE A 632 32.66 -5.27 -4.39
C ILE A 632 31.33 -4.55 -4.16
N PRO A 633 30.17 -5.23 -4.28
CA PRO A 633 28.88 -4.60 -4.02
C PRO A 633 28.77 -4.16 -2.56
N GLU A 634 28.50 -2.87 -2.31
CA GLU A 634 28.25 -2.34 -0.97
C GLU A 634 26.91 -2.87 -0.43
N ARG A 635 26.98 -3.75 0.57
CA ARG A 635 25.80 -4.22 1.32
C ARG A 635 25.45 -3.23 2.41
N ASN A 636 24.27 -2.64 2.33
CA ASN A 636 23.74 -1.78 3.38
C ASN A 636 22.82 -2.57 4.30
N SER A 637 22.94 -2.34 5.60
CA SER A 637 22.07 -2.94 6.61
C SER A 637 21.49 -1.86 7.51
N GLN A 638 20.19 -1.91 7.77
CA GLN A 638 19.48 -1.00 8.68
C GLN A 638 18.66 -1.82 9.68
N CYS A 639 18.61 -1.39 10.94
CA CYS A 639 17.78 -2.02 11.96
C CYS A 639 16.40 -1.38 11.95
N VAL A 640 15.37 -2.13 11.54
CA VAL A 640 14.00 -1.61 11.44
C VAL A 640 13.11 -2.37 12.41
N ILE A 641 12.20 -1.65 13.06
CA ILE A 641 11.16 -2.22 13.90
C ILE A 641 9.89 -2.33 13.08
N GLN A 642 9.24 -3.48 13.13
CA GLN A 642 8.10 -3.82 12.29
C GLN A 642 6.82 -4.09 13.09
N TYR A 643 6.03 -3.06 13.43
CA TYR A 643 4.80 -3.20 14.23
C TYR A 643 3.51 -3.19 13.40
N SER A 644 2.54 -4.01 13.81
CA SER A 644 1.13 -3.81 13.45
C SER A 644 0.49 -2.73 14.34
N HIS A 645 -0.64 -2.14 13.93
CA HIS A 645 -1.34 -1.13 14.72
C HIS A 645 -1.66 -1.58 16.15
N ALA A 646 -2.07 -2.84 16.35
CA ALA A 646 -2.34 -3.38 17.69
C ALA A 646 -1.07 -3.44 18.57
N VAL A 647 0.07 -3.86 18.00
CA VAL A 647 1.35 -3.94 18.74
C VAL A 647 1.87 -2.55 19.08
N GLN A 648 1.59 -1.57 18.23
CA GLN A 648 1.96 -0.19 18.40
C GLN A 648 1.15 0.51 19.52
N ASP A 649 -0.16 0.25 19.60
CA ASP A 649 -1.00 0.71 20.72
C ASP A 649 -0.56 0.07 22.05
N TYR A 650 -0.22 -1.22 22.02
CA TYR A 650 0.35 -1.92 23.16
C TYR A 650 1.69 -1.29 23.60
N ASN A 651 2.62 -1.06 22.66
CA ASN A 651 3.91 -0.43 22.94
C ASN A 651 3.74 0.97 23.59
N THR A 652 2.78 1.74 23.09
CA THR A 652 2.38 3.04 23.61
C THR A 652 1.89 2.95 25.06
N ALA A 653 0.97 2.03 25.34
CA ALA A 653 0.46 1.80 26.68
C ALA A 653 1.57 1.37 27.66
N ILE A 654 2.43 0.44 27.26
CA ILE A 654 3.56 -0.03 28.06
C ILE A 654 4.53 1.11 28.39
N LEU A 655 4.90 1.94 27.41
CA LEU A 655 5.77 3.08 27.68
C LEU A 655 5.15 4.07 28.67
N PHE A 656 3.84 4.35 28.55
CA PHE A 656 3.13 5.19 29.51
C PHE A 656 3.14 4.58 30.92
N ILE A 657 2.91 3.27 31.04
CA ILE A 657 2.93 2.54 32.32
C ILE A 657 4.32 2.63 32.98
N HIS A 658 5.40 2.35 32.24
CA HIS A 658 6.76 2.38 32.80
C HIS A 658 7.28 3.79 33.09
N LEU A 659 6.72 4.80 32.43
CA LEU A 659 7.07 6.21 32.68
C LEU A 659 6.31 6.79 33.87
N ILE A 660 4.98 6.66 33.86
CA ILE A 660 4.09 7.36 34.80
C ILE A 660 3.81 6.54 36.04
N GLY A 661 3.79 5.20 35.96
CA GLY A 661 3.58 4.31 37.09
C GLY A 661 4.55 4.59 38.26
N PRO A 662 5.88 4.56 38.03
CA PRO A 662 6.86 4.89 39.05
C PRO A 662 6.71 6.30 39.63
N PHE A 663 6.39 7.29 38.77
CA PHE A 663 6.16 8.66 39.22
C PHE A 663 4.96 8.75 40.16
N ILE A 664 3.83 8.14 39.79
CA ILE A 664 2.61 8.10 40.59
C ILE A 664 2.89 7.44 41.95
N ALA A 665 3.59 6.32 41.96
CA ALA A 665 3.97 5.63 43.20
C ALA A 665 4.85 6.52 44.10
N ASN A 666 5.83 7.22 43.53
CA ASN A 666 6.69 8.16 44.26
C ASN A 666 5.89 9.35 44.82
N LEU A 667 5.03 9.96 44.01
CA LEU A 667 4.20 11.10 44.42
C LEU A 667 3.24 10.73 45.55
N PHE A 668 2.48 9.64 45.41
CA PHE A 668 1.56 9.19 46.45
C PHE A 668 2.29 8.80 47.74
N SER A 669 3.46 8.15 47.64
CA SER A 669 4.28 7.83 48.80
C SER A 669 4.75 9.11 49.54
N ALA A 670 5.17 10.14 48.80
CA ALA A 670 5.59 11.42 49.38
C ALA A 670 4.41 12.15 50.05
N LEU A 671 3.26 12.23 49.38
CA LEU A 671 2.04 12.84 49.93
C LEU A 671 1.59 12.08 51.19
N PHE A 672 1.63 10.75 51.16
CA PHE A 672 1.30 9.92 52.32
C PHE A 672 2.22 10.22 53.52
N ILE A 673 3.53 10.33 53.30
CA ILE A 673 4.48 10.69 54.37
C ILE A 673 4.10 12.06 54.95
N ILE A 674 3.94 13.08 54.10
CA ILE A 674 3.67 14.46 54.55
C ILE A 674 2.34 14.58 55.31
N PHE A 675 1.25 14.08 54.74
CA PHE A 675 -0.07 14.19 55.36
C PHE A 675 -0.24 13.22 56.53
N GLY A 676 0.35 12.04 56.45
CA GLY A 676 0.34 11.03 57.51
C GLY A 676 1.07 11.50 58.75
N THR A 677 2.30 12.01 58.61
CA THR A 677 3.05 12.56 59.74
C THR A 677 2.42 13.85 60.27
N ALA A 678 1.90 14.72 59.41
CA ALA A 678 1.17 15.91 59.85
C ALA A 678 -0.07 15.54 60.69
N ARG A 679 -0.79 14.48 60.29
CA ARG A 679 -1.96 13.99 61.03
C ARG A 679 -1.55 13.43 62.39
N GLN A 680 -0.54 12.56 62.43
CA GLN A 680 0.01 12.03 63.68
C GLN A 680 0.45 13.15 64.63
N ARG A 681 1.17 14.17 64.12
CA ARG A 681 1.62 15.32 64.92
C ARG A 681 0.44 16.20 65.39
N SER A 682 -0.59 16.40 64.57
CA SER A 682 -1.78 17.17 64.98
C SER A 682 -2.60 16.49 66.08
N VAL A 683 -2.63 15.15 66.10
CA VAL A 683 -3.28 14.37 67.16
C VAL A 683 -2.46 14.44 68.46
N ALA A 684 -1.13 14.48 68.37
CA ALA A 684 -0.24 14.59 69.53
C ALA A 684 -0.09 16.02 70.09
N GLN A 685 -0.23 17.05 69.25
CA GLN A 685 -0.09 18.47 69.62
C GLN A 685 -1.34 19.25 69.21
N THR A 686 -2.35 19.25 70.07
CA THR A 686 -3.66 19.89 69.83
C THR A 686 -3.63 21.42 69.79
N SER A 687 -2.52 22.05 70.20
CA SER A 687 -2.39 23.52 70.27
C SER A 687 -2.21 24.23 68.92
N LYS A 688 -2.05 23.49 67.81
CA LYS A 688 -1.81 24.03 66.48
C LYS A 688 -2.76 23.44 65.45
N ASN A 689 -3.24 24.26 64.52
CA ASN A 689 -4.13 23.83 63.45
C ASN A 689 -3.43 22.83 62.50
N TYR A 690 -4.17 21.83 62.02
CA TYR A 690 -3.66 20.80 61.09
C TYR A 690 -2.92 21.37 59.87
N ILE A 691 -3.40 22.48 59.30
CA ILE A 691 -2.75 23.18 58.16
C ILE A 691 -1.33 23.67 58.51
N THR A 692 -1.10 24.09 59.76
CA THR A 692 0.23 24.53 60.19
C THR A 692 1.22 23.37 60.28
N HIS A 693 0.75 22.18 60.68
CA HIS A 693 1.55 20.95 60.65
C HIS A 693 1.86 20.52 59.22
N ILE A 694 0.89 20.60 58.28
CA ILE A 694 1.14 20.33 56.86
C ILE A 694 2.21 21.26 56.29
N ARG A 695 2.11 22.58 56.51
CA ARG A 695 3.12 23.55 56.04
C ARG A 695 4.51 23.31 56.65
N ALA A 696 4.57 22.84 57.89
CA ALA A 696 5.84 22.46 58.52
C ALA A 696 6.42 21.20 57.87
N GLN A 697 5.60 20.16 57.66
CA GLN A 697 6.03 18.90 57.01
C GLN A 697 6.44 19.11 55.56
N LEU A 698 5.74 19.94 54.81
CA LEU A 698 6.15 20.33 53.44
C LEU A 698 7.51 21.04 53.42
N ARG A 699 7.85 21.84 54.43
CA ARG A 699 9.17 22.49 54.53
C ARG A 699 10.28 21.51 54.94
N GLU A 700 10.01 20.66 55.93
CA GLU A 700 10.95 19.62 56.39
C GLU A 700 11.26 18.60 55.29
N HIS A 701 10.24 18.19 54.52
CA HIS A 701 10.33 17.11 53.54
C HIS A 701 10.15 17.58 52.10
N LYS A 702 10.42 18.87 51.79
CA LYS A 702 10.27 19.44 50.43
C LYS A 702 10.96 18.59 49.34
N GLN A 703 12.07 17.96 49.68
CA GLN A 703 12.85 17.12 48.77
C GLN A 703 12.10 15.86 48.31
N LEU A 704 11.19 15.30 49.13
CA LEU A 704 10.36 14.14 48.76
C LEU A 704 9.36 14.44 47.64
N VAL A 705 8.97 15.71 47.47
CA VAL A 705 8.06 16.15 46.40
C VAL A 705 8.83 16.75 45.22
N ILE A 706 9.92 17.47 45.50
CA ILE A 706 10.78 18.06 44.46
C ILE A 706 11.43 16.98 43.59
N SER A 707 11.93 15.89 44.19
CA SER A 707 12.61 14.83 43.43
C SER A 707 11.72 14.17 42.37
N PRO A 708 10.49 13.69 42.69
CA PRO A 708 9.58 13.15 41.69
C PRO A 708 9.18 14.17 40.62
N ALA A 709 8.97 15.43 41.01
CA ALA A 709 8.62 16.50 40.07
C ALA A 709 9.77 16.77 39.07
N ILE A 710 11.03 16.82 39.54
CA ILE A 710 12.20 16.97 38.66
C ILE A 710 12.31 15.77 37.71
N LEU A 711 12.15 14.55 38.22
CA LEU A 711 12.22 13.34 37.39
C LEU A 711 11.11 13.32 36.33
N LEU A 712 9.89 13.75 36.68
CA LEU A 712 8.80 13.91 35.72
C LEU A 712 9.17 14.94 34.66
N ILE A 713 9.60 16.14 35.07
CA ILE A 713 9.97 17.23 34.14
C ILE A 713 11.07 16.80 33.18
N LEU A 714 12.09 16.08 33.65
CA LEU A 714 13.16 15.57 32.80
C LEU A 714 12.65 14.49 31.82
N SER A 715 11.65 13.71 32.22
CA SER A 715 11.11 12.63 31.39
C SER A 715 10.04 13.10 30.38
N MET A 716 9.40 14.24 30.64
CA MET A 716 8.29 14.79 29.85
C MET A 716 8.64 15.19 28.42
N PRO A 717 9.78 15.84 28.11
CA PRO A 717 10.14 16.18 26.73
C PRO A 717 10.13 14.97 25.79
N ARG A 718 10.63 13.82 26.25
CA ARG A 718 10.60 12.58 25.46
C ARG A 718 9.18 12.07 25.25
N LEU A 719 8.34 12.11 26.28
CA LEU A 719 6.93 11.71 26.18
C LEU A 719 6.18 12.61 25.18
N ILE A 720 6.32 13.92 25.33
CA ILE A 720 5.68 14.93 24.49
C ILE A 720 6.11 14.73 23.03
N ILE A 721 7.42 14.65 22.78
CA ILE A 721 7.96 14.52 21.43
C ILE A 721 7.61 13.16 20.81
N SER A 722 7.55 12.11 21.62
CA SER A 722 7.16 10.79 21.14
C SER A 722 5.65 10.61 20.96
N LEU A 723 4.81 11.49 21.50
CA LEU A 723 3.37 11.60 21.22
C LEU A 723 3.10 12.54 20.04
N LEU A 724 3.95 13.55 19.83
CA LEU A 724 3.85 14.54 18.75
C LEU A 724 4.56 14.10 17.46
N SER A 725 5.29 12.99 17.45
CA SER A 725 6.07 12.52 16.30
C SER A 725 5.24 12.28 15.04
N GLY A 726 3.93 12.04 15.18
CA GLY A 726 3.00 11.99 14.04
C GLY A 726 2.64 13.36 13.42
N CYS A 727 3.03 14.47 14.05
CA CYS A 727 2.71 15.84 13.62
C CYS A 727 3.95 16.67 13.21
N VAL A 728 5.16 16.20 13.51
CA VAL A 728 6.41 16.95 13.29
C VAL A 728 7.48 16.01 12.74
N LYS A 729 8.02 16.30 11.54
CA LYS A 729 9.11 15.50 10.98
C LYS A 729 10.37 15.60 11.82
N ILE A 730 11.03 14.46 12.04
CA ILE A 730 12.32 14.37 12.73
C ILE A 730 13.41 15.05 11.89
N SER A 731 13.36 14.90 10.56
CA SER A 731 14.30 15.54 9.62
C SER A 731 14.33 17.06 9.69
N ASP A 732 13.21 17.71 10.04
CA ASP A 732 13.12 19.17 10.05
C ASP A 732 13.82 19.77 11.28
N LYS A 733 13.81 19.06 12.41
CA LYS A 733 14.40 19.50 13.69
C LYS A 733 15.06 18.34 14.45
N PRO A 734 16.07 17.66 13.89
CA PRO A 734 16.67 16.47 14.50
C PRO A 734 17.30 16.77 15.87
N TRP A 735 17.80 17.99 16.07
CA TRP A 735 18.35 18.44 17.34
C TRP A 735 17.34 18.39 18.49
N LEU A 736 16.04 18.64 18.23
CA LEU A 736 15.00 18.66 19.27
C LEU A 736 14.74 17.24 19.79
N TYR A 737 14.61 16.30 18.87
CA TYR A 737 14.46 14.87 19.16
C TYR A 737 15.69 14.32 19.87
N LEU A 738 16.88 14.68 19.39
CA LEU A 738 18.13 14.31 20.00
C LEU A 738 18.25 14.83 21.44
N CYS A 739 17.92 16.10 21.69
CA CYS A 739 17.89 16.66 23.03
C CYS A 739 16.92 15.90 23.94
N ALA A 740 15.70 15.62 23.49
CA ALA A 740 14.72 14.88 24.28
C ALA A 740 15.17 13.45 24.61
N TYR A 741 15.80 12.79 23.64
CA TYR A 741 16.41 11.47 23.82
C TYR A 741 17.48 11.52 24.92
N PHE A 742 18.44 12.44 24.84
CA PHE A 742 19.48 12.61 25.86
C PHE A 742 18.92 12.98 27.24
N ILE A 743 17.97 13.92 27.33
CA ILE A 743 17.36 14.32 28.61
C ILE A 743 16.72 13.12 29.31
N SER A 744 16.15 12.17 28.57
CA SER A 744 15.48 11.00 29.15
C SER A 744 16.40 10.04 29.93
N PHE A 745 17.72 10.10 29.70
CA PHE A 745 18.71 9.32 30.45
C PHE A 745 19.30 10.10 31.64
N THR A 746 18.97 11.39 31.77
CA THR A 746 19.42 12.25 32.87
C THR A 746 19.00 11.71 34.24
N PRO A 747 17.79 11.16 34.46
CA PRO A 747 17.41 10.51 35.71
C PRO A 747 18.44 9.50 36.24
N SER A 748 18.95 8.61 35.39
CA SER A 748 19.96 7.61 35.77
C SER A 748 21.31 8.24 36.12
N ILE A 749 21.60 9.43 35.59
CA ILE A 749 22.81 10.22 35.91
C ILE A 749 22.61 11.08 37.17
N LEU A 750 21.45 11.03 37.84
CA LEU A 750 21.13 11.88 38.99
C LEU A 750 20.94 11.13 40.31
N VAL A 751 21.06 9.79 40.35
CA VAL A 751 20.81 8.99 41.57
C VAL A 751 21.60 9.48 42.79
N PHE A 752 22.92 9.63 42.68
CA PHE A 752 23.76 10.19 43.75
C PHE A 752 23.36 11.61 44.16
N VAL A 753 23.11 12.48 43.17
CA VAL A 753 22.75 13.89 43.41
C VAL A 753 21.41 14.01 44.12
N VAL A 754 20.45 13.14 43.79
CA VAL A 754 19.08 13.16 44.31
C VAL A 754 18.98 12.46 45.67
N PHE A 755 19.66 11.33 45.86
CA PHE A 755 19.53 10.55 47.08
C PHE A 755 20.64 10.82 48.09
N VAL A 756 21.91 10.85 47.66
CA VAL A 756 23.06 10.89 48.56
C VAL A 756 23.38 12.30 49.03
N ILE A 757 23.48 13.27 48.12
CA ILE A 757 23.84 14.66 48.47
C ILE A 757 22.86 15.30 49.47
N PRO A 758 21.53 15.10 49.38
CA PRO A 758 20.60 15.75 50.29
C PRO A 758 20.52 15.07 51.67
N SER A 759 20.96 13.83 51.78
CA SER A 759 20.85 13.02 52.99
C SER A 759 22.12 13.11 53.83
N ASP A 760 22.00 13.68 55.04
CA ASP A 760 23.11 13.72 56.01
C ASP A 760 23.64 12.33 56.36
N LEU A 761 22.73 11.37 56.49
CA LEU A 761 23.07 9.97 56.75
C LEU A 761 23.97 9.41 55.64
N TYR A 762 23.54 9.52 54.38
CA TYR A 762 24.28 8.94 53.27
C TYR A 762 25.59 9.67 52.99
N ARG A 763 25.61 11.01 53.12
CA ARG A 763 26.84 11.82 53.01
C ARG A 763 27.88 11.43 54.06
N LYS A 764 27.45 11.22 55.32
CA LYS A 764 28.36 10.77 56.39
C LYS A 764 28.92 9.38 56.08
N THR A 765 28.06 8.43 55.69
CA THR A 765 28.49 7.08 55.32
C THR A 765 29.46 7.09 54.15
N LEU A 766 29.21 7.89 53.10
CA LEU A 766 30.14 8.03 51.98
C LEU A 766 31.51 8.54 52.44
N LYS A 767 31.54 9.59 53.28
CA LYS A 767 32.80 10.15 53.80
C LYS A 767 33.60 9.12 54.58
N GLU A 768 32.94 8.33 55.43
CA GLU A 768 33.57 7.24 56.18
C GLU A 768 34.11 6.14 55.24
N THR A 769 33.33 5.74 54.23
CA THR A 769 33.78 4.74 53.24
C THR A 769 34.99 5.26 52.44
N LEU A 770 34.99 6.51 52.00
CA LEU A 770 36.10 7.12 51.25
C LEU A 770 37.39 7.19 52.07
N ILE A 771 37.31 7.57 53.35
CA ILE A 771 38.47 7.57 54.27
C ILE A 771 39.02 6.15 54.43
N THR A 772 38.15 5.15 54.56
CA THR A 772 38.55 3.75 54.71
C THR A 772 39.19 3.22 53.43
N TRP A 773 38.66 3.58 52.26
CA TRP A 773 39.20 3.20 50.96
C TRP A 773 40.57 3.86 50.70
N GLN A 774 40.72 5.14 51.01
CA GLN A 774 42.02 5.83 50.93
C GLN A 774 43.08 5.19 51.83
N ARG A 775 42.71 4.72 53.02
CA ARG A 775 43.63 3.97 53.90
C ARG A 775 44.04 2.63 53.29
N ARG A 776 43.14 1.93 52.61
CA ARG A 776 43.44 0.65 51.94
C ARG A 776 44.31 0.76 50.69
N ILE A 777 44.36 1.93 50.03
CA ILE A 777 45.22 2.16 48.85
C ILE A 777 46.63 2.61 49.26
N ARG A 778 46.76 3.22 50.45
CA ARG A 778 48.05 3.65 51.00
C ARG A 778 48.81 2.53 51.71
N HIS A 779 48.15 1.41 51.97
CA HIS A 779 48.74 0.14 52.41
C HIS A 779 48.80 -0.80 51.21
#